data_AF-A0A7J8YCJ6-F1
#
_entry.id   AF-A0A7J8YCJ6-F1
#
_cell.length_a   1.000
_cell.length_b   1.000
_cell.length_c   1.000
_cell.angle_alpha   90.00
_cell.angle_beta   90.00
_cell.angle_gamma   90.00
#
_symmetry.space_group_name_H-M   'P 1'
#
loop_
_entity.id
_entity.type
_entity.pdbx_description
1 polymer ?
#
loop_
_entity_poly.entity_id
_entity_poly.type
_entity_poly.pdbx_seq_one_letter_code
_entity_poly.pdbx_strand_id
1 'polypeptide(L)'
;MSFNFDIAESTEDDSRRSLTPKEDVQWVPLQTHPVFTTTADGGGTAATASASAGGVRNLLAWDGASRLYYWESNQQCLHRISIRLGEPDPTSVVAASPSKKFKDLDMLLKAYDECQLSHCCSGKGLLPLDNEYGYQMLPVLRADKELNFVVNKISINRNGSALLLAGSDDLCVMYLYGRSSTKENAIVCRTVSIGSQVYSSDSSAIRILQVSWHPYSDTHVGILSSDSVFRLFDLSSGVVQPEQEYYLQPVEPGRSRNAASICPVDFSFGGDHLWDRFSVFVLFSDGSVYILCPVVPFGSVYKWESILEIYSDAHTFGLKSAKSAAVNNSNMAISWLEATFPEVAQEATDRENLSTIKAHSHALFDASLALQGPLRKVCHGGEDEDLAVRGAECEGRAVSFLYNLVSKDSILVTAWSGGQLQIDALADEIQPVWITGSAPRLRVDSFDHICGIAMICESIPAEHSIVKLDQPLDNTVWLGHPPPLLRLAIVDLALPRKTEGSSLITMFADPLMPERIYSLHEGGVDSIVLHFLPFTSQINGKDENIKTPSVHPVLSTCLGETSSSSPSPLSGFASLSDSFGYSWVVVVTSTQECVVLEMKTWNLLLPIQIDKEKPIDMEQQKEKDTPDIISKELLSGPKSVLAPQASPNLRSISADSIEGRSALHQYFKLFHENYVEYAHK
;
A
#
# COMPACT_ATOMS: atom_id res chain seq x y z
N MET A 1 -13.74 10.81 -43.86
CA MET A 1 -15.18 10.78 -44.18
C MET A 1 -15.93 11.18 -42.92
N SER A 2 -16.49 12.39 -42.93
CA SER A 2 -17.27 12.97 -41.83
C SER A 2 -18.69 12.42 -41.88
N PHE A 3 -19.14 11.74 -40.82
CA PHE A 3 -20.54 11.36 -40.67
C PHE A 3 -21.25 12.38 -39.78
N ASN A 4 -22.05 13.23 -40.42
CA ASN A 4 -23.13 13.99 -39.79
C ASN A 4 -24.27 13.03 -39.44
N PHE A 5 -24.77 13.10 -38.22
CA PHE A 5 -26.07 12.55 -37.85
C PHE A 5 -26.98 13.70 -37.43
N ASP A 6 -27.83 14.14 -38.36
CA ASP A 6 -29.03 14.91 -38.05
C ASP A 6 -30.05 13.97 -37.39
N ILE A 7 -30.38 14.23 -36.12
CA ILE A 7 -31.47 13.57 -35.42
C ILE A 7 -32.64 14.55 -35.36
N ALA A 8 -33.72 14.19 -36.04
CA ALA A 8 -34.99 14.89 -36.01
C ALA A 8 -35.60 14.86 -34.60
N GLU A 9 -36.07 16.02 -34.12
CA GLU A 9 -36.87 16.15 -32.90
C GLU A 9 -38.21 15.42 -33.06
N SER A 10 -38.44 14.42 -32.21
CA SER A 10 -39.78 13.91 -31.91
C SER A 10 -40.08 14.15 -30.43
N THR A 11 -41.04 15.03 -30.19
CA THR A 11 -41.63 15.38 -28.89
C THR A 11 -42.37 14.21 -28.24
N GLU A 12 -42.34 14.19 -26.90
CA GLU A 12 -43.14 13.38 -25.95
C GLU A 12 -42.69 11.92 -25.71
N ASP A 13 -42.00 11.65 -24.58
CA ASP A 13 -42.68 11.25 -23.34
C ASP A 13 -41.68 11.21 -22.14
N ASP A 14 -42.14 11.74 -21.01
CA ASP A 14 -41.35 12.24 -19.88
C ASP A 14 -41.20 11.16 -18.78
N SER A 15 -40.27 10.20 -18.95
CA SER A 15 -40.06 9.13 -17.95
C SER A 15 -38.63 8.57 -17.83
N ARG A 16 -37.60 9.43 -17.85
CA ARG A 16 -36.28 9.06 -17.28
C ARG A 16 -36.21 9.44 -15.80
N ARG A 17 -36.98 8.74 -14.95
CA ARG A 17 -36.78 8.75 -13.50
C ARG A 17 -35.48 8.00 -13.17
N SER A 18 -34.55 8.66 -12.49
CA SER A 18 -33.46 8.00 -11.78
C SER A 18 -34.03 7.00 -10.77
N LEU A 19 -33.70 5.72 -10.92
CA LEU A 19 -34.04 4.67 -9.96
C LEU A 19 -33.03 4.66 -8.80
N THR A 20 -32.82 5.80 -8.14
CA THR A 20 -32.28 5.81 -6.78
C THR A 20 -33.45 5.46 -5.85
N PRO A 21 -33.41 4.33 -5.11
CA PRO A 21 -34.51 3.92 -4.24
C PRO A 21 -34.79 4.99 -3.16
N LYS A 22 -36.06 5.13 -2.79
CA LYS A 22 -36.56 6.07 -1.76
C LYS A 22 -36.67 5.43 -0.36
N GLU A 23 -35.96 4.34 -0.11
CA GLU A 23 -35.97 3.67 1.20
C GLU A 23 -34.81 4.20 2.04
N ASP A 24 -35.07 4.41 3.33
CA ASP A 24 -34.05 4.81 4.30
C ASP A 24 -33.00 3.70 4.43
N VAL A 25 -31.75 4.00 4.07
CA VAL A 25 -30.63 3.06 4.17
C VAL A 25 -30.37 2.73 5.64
N GLN A 26 -30.53 1.47 6.03
CA GLN A 26 -30.26 1.00 7.39
C GLN A 26 -28.76 0.69 7.56
N TRP A 27 -28.11 1.40 8.48
CA TRP A 27 -26.73 1.11 8.90
C TRP A 27 -26.72 0.07 10.01
N VAL A 28 -25.84 -0.93 9.90
CA VAL A 28 -25.63 -1.98 10.90
C VAL A 28 -24.14 -2.12 11.22
N PRO A 29 -23.78 -2.55 12.44
CA PRO A 29 -22.41 -2.96 12.73
C PRO A 29 -21.93 -4.01 11.72
N LEU A 30 -20.69 -3.85 11.23
CA LEU A 30 -20.16 -4.73 10.19
C LEU A 30 -20.15 -6.20 10.65
N GLN A 31 -19.88 -6.45 11.94
CA GLN A 31 -19.86 -7.79 12.54
C GLN A 31 -21.22 -8.50 12.48
N THR A 32 -22.31 -7.73 12.40
CA THR A 32 -23.70 -8.24 12.33
C THR A 32 -24.29 -8.11 10.93
N HIS A 33 -23.48 -7.78 9.93
CA HIS A 33 -23.96 -7.60 8.57
C HIS A 33 -24.39 -8.95 7.98
N PRO A 34 -25.52 -9.03 7.24
CA PRO A 34 -26.08 -10.29 6.73
C PRO A 34 -25.09 -11.22 6.00
N VAL A 35 -24.11 -10.62 5.31
CA VAL A 35 -23.03 -11.33 4.60
C VAL A 35 -22.16 -12.18 5.53
N PHE A 36 -22.06 -11.81 6.81
CA PHE A 36 -21.25 -12.51 7.83
C PHE A 36 -22.12 -13.25 8.85
N THR A 37 -23.45 -13.19 8.70
CA THR A 37 -24.41 -13.83 9.60
C THR A 37 -25.26 -14.85 8.84
N THR A 38 -24.65 -15.89 8.27
CA THR A 38 -25.43 -17.02 7.78
C THR A 38 -26.06 -17.79 8.95
N THR A 39 -27.39 -17.82 8.97
CA THR A 39 -28.23 -18.61 9.85
C THR A 39 -27.92 -20.11 9.69
N ALA A 40 -27.80 -20.80 10.82
CA ALA A 40 -27.64 -22.26 10.92
C ALA A 40 -28.89 -23.07 10.47
N ASP A 41 -29.81 -22.48 9.71
CA ASP A 41 -31.07 -23.10 9.28
C ASP A 41 -31.05 -23.38 7.78
N GLY A 42 -30.43 -24.49 7.43
CA GLY A 42 -30.49 -25.09 6.11
C GLY A 42 -29.81 -26.44 6.17
N GLY A 43 -30.57 -27.50 6.40
CA GLY A 43 -30.13 -28.90 6.42
C GLY A 43 -29.65 -29.41 5.05
N GLY A 44 -28.75 -28.68 4.40
CA GLY A 44 -27.88 -29.19 3.36
C GLY A 44 -26.71 -29.87 4.05
N THR A 45 -26.52 -31.16 3.77
CA THR A 45 -25.32 -31.92 4.09
C THR A 45 -24.09 -31.02 4.02
N ALA A 46 -23.31 -30.97 5.10
CA ALA A 46 -21.95 -30.47 5.10
C ALA A 46 -21.18 -31.25 4.03
N ALA A 47 -21.24 -30.75 2.79
CA ALA A 47 -20.40 -31.21 1.72
C ALA A 47 -19.01 -30.82 2.17
N THR A 48 -18.24 -31.83 2.56
CA THR A 48 -16.81 -31.77 2.75
C THR A 48 -16.25 -30.87 1.67
N ALA A 49 -15.97 -29.61 2.00
CA ALA A 49 -15.05 -28.80 1.24
C ALA A 49 -13.81 -29.69 1.18
N SER A 50 -13.51 -30.20 -0.01
CA SER A 50 -12.26 -30.88 -0.24
C SER A 50 -11.20 -29.90 0.25
N ALA A 51 -10.58 -30.24 1.37
CA ALA A 51 -9.45 -29.54 1.92
C ALA A 51 -8.31 -29.67 0.91
N SER A 52 -8.37 -28.88 -0.16
CA SER A 52 -7.25 -28.63 -1.02
C SER A 52 -6.27 -27.84 -0.16
N ALA A 53 -5.29 -28.55 0.40
CA ALA A 53 -4.09 -28.09 1.11
C ALA A 53 -4.18 -26.66 1.67
N GLY A 54 -4.48 -26.57 2.97
CA GLY A 54 -4.74 -25.35 3.71
C GLY A 54 -3.66 -24.28 3.60
N GLY A 55 -4.10 -23.06 3.36
CA GLY A 55 -3.29 -21.87 3.50
C GLY A 55 -4.12 -20.64 3.85
N VAL A 56 -3.46 -19.62 4.41
CA VAL A 56 -4.05 -18.30 4.70
C VAL A 56 -4.49 -17.66 3.39
N ARG A 57 -5.77 -17.28 3.30
CA ARG A 57 -6.34 -16.57 2.14
C ARG A 57 -6.59 -15.12 2.53
N ASN A 58 -6.57 -14.22 1.55
CA ASN A 58 -7.08 -12.87 1.75
C ASN A 58 -8.18 -12.54 0.73
N LEU A 59 -9.42 -12.81 1.13
CA LEU A 59 -10.64 -12.58 0.35
C LEU A 59 -11.30 -11.23 0.69
N LEU A 60 -10.57 -10.32 1.33
CA LEU A 60 -11.00 -8.95 1.61
C LEU A 60 -10.12 -7.93 0.87
N ALA A 61 -10.74 -6.85 0.39
CA ALA A 61 -10.05 -5.68 -0.14
C ALA A 61 -10.80 -4.40 0.24
N TRP A 62 -10.08 -3.30 0.44
CA TRP A 62 -10.64 -1.98 0.72
C TRP A 62 -10.17 -0.98 -0.33
N ASP A 63 -11.06 -0.06 -0.74
CA ASP A 63 -10.76 0.94 -1.77
C ASP A 63 -9.96 2.16 -1.28
N GLY A 64 -9.54 2.18 -0.02
CA GLY A 64 -8.88 3.36 0.56
C GLY A 64 -9.86 4.45 1.00
N ALA A 65 -11.17 4.23 0.86
CA ALA A 65 -12.21 5.18 1.21
C ALA A 65 -13.36 4.50 1.97
N SER A 66 -14.47 4.21 1.30
CA SER A 66 -15.74 3.86 1.94
C SER A 66 -16.28 2.49 1.56
N ARG A 67 -15.53 1.68 0.80
CA ARG A 67 -16.03 0.38 0.32
C ARG A 67 -15.08 -0.75 0.67
N LEU A 68 -15.66 -1.73 1.35
CA LEU A 68 -15.05 -3.03 1.60
C LEU A 68 -15.62 -4.04 0.61
N TYR A 69 -14.73 -4.86 0.05
CA TYR A 69 -15.06 -5.91 -0.90
C TYR A 69 -14.74 -7.27 -0.27
N TYR A 70 -15.68 -8.20 -0.34
CA TYR A 70 -15.52 -9.55 0.18
C TYR A 70 -15.87 -10.57 -0.91
N TRP A 71 -14.94 -11.49 -1.20
CA TRP A 71 -15.16 -12.56 -2.18
C TRP A 71 -15.74 -13.80 -1.49
N GLU A 72 -16.96 -14.17 -1.85
CA GLU A 72 -17.60 -15.39 -1.37
C GLU A 72 -17.31 -16.55 -2.32
N SER A 73 -16.43 -17.45 -1.89
CA SER A 73 -15.95 -18.55 -2.73
C SER A 73 -17.03 -19.54 -3.14
N ASN A 74 -18.02 -19.82 -2.26
CA ASN A 74 -19.08 -20.80 -2.53
C ASN A 74 -20.04 -20.34 -3.62
N GLN A 75 -20.35 -19.04 -3.64
CA GLN A 75 -21.27 -18.45 -4.63
C GLN A 75 -20.54 -17.84 -5.83
N GLN A 76 -19.19 -17.86 -5.83
CA GLN A 76 -18.34 -17.17 -6.79
C GLN A 76 -18.80 -15.73 -7.07
N CYS A 77 -19.03 -14.99 -6.00
CA CYS A 77 -19.58 -13.65 -6.08
C CYS A 77 -18.84 -12.67 -5.15
N LEU A 78 -18.92 -11.39 -5.48
CA LEU A 78 -18.26 -10.31 -4.78
C LEU A 78 -19.29 -9.43 -4.07
N HIS A 79 -19.22 -9.41 -2.75
CA HIS A 79 -19.98 -8.48 -1.92
C HIS A 79 -19.28 -7.14 -1.89
N ARG A 80 -20.03 -6.07 -2.16
CA ARG A 80 -19.57 -4.69 -2.03
C ARG A 80 -20.32 -4.04 -0.87
N ILE A 81 -19.59 -3.79 0.21
CA ILE A 81 -20.14 -3.30 1.48
C ILE A 81 -19.69 -1.85 1.66
N SER A 82 -20.65 -0.94 1.81
CA SER A 82 -20.36 0.44 2.19
C SER A 82 -20.09 0.51 3.69
N ILE A 83 -18.97 1.11 4.06
CA ILE A 83 -18.56 1.30 5.45
C ILE A 83 -18.55 2.79 5.81
N ARG A 84 -18.95 3.08 7.05
CA ARG A 84 -18.75 4.38 7.70
C ARG A 84 -17.90 4.13 8.93
N LEU A 85 -16.78 4.83 9.01
CA LEU A 85 -15.86 4.75 10.14
C LEU A 85 -15.93 6.07 10.91
N GLY A 86 -16.14 6.01 12.23
CA GLY A 86 -15.98 7.17 13.11
C GLY A 86 -17.11 8.21 13.15
N GLU A 87 -18.39 7.88 12.93
CA GLU A 87 -19.46 8.86 13.22
C GLU A 87 -19.45 9.25 14.72
N PRO A 88 -19.45 10.54 15.07
CA PRO A 88 -19.61 10.95 16.47
C PRO A 88 -20.99 10.49 16.96
N ASP A 89 -21.01 9.78 18.09
CA ASP A 89 -22.25 9.36 18.74
C ASP A 89 -23.14 10.61 18.94
N PRO A 90 -24.40 10.63 18.46
CA PRO A 90 -25.27 11.81 18.58
C PRO A 90 -25.51 12.24 20.04
N THR A 91 -25.25 11.35 21.01
CA THR A 91 -25.32 11.67 22.45
C THR A 91 -24.01 12.23 23.02
N SER A 92 -22.90 12.09 22.30
CA SER A 92 -21.55 12.54 22.72
C SER A 92 -21.26 14.01 22.41
N VAL A 93 -22.20 14.73 21.79
CA VAL A 93 -22.16 16.21 21.70
C VAL A 93 -22.58 16.83 23.05
N VAL A 94 -21.97 16.37 24.13
CA VAL A 94 -21.87 17.16 25.35
C VAL A 94 -20.77 18.17 25.08
N ALA A 95 -21.18 19.44 24.94
CA ALA A 95 -20.32 20.57 24.76
C ALA A 95 -19.18 20.59 25.79
N ALA A 96 -18.03 20.00 25.44
CA ALA A 96 -16.78 20.32 26.05
C ALA A 96 -16.48 21.77 25.66
N SER A 97 -16.51 22.66 26.66
CA SER A 97 -16.21 24.08 26.49
C SER A 97 -14.85 24.23 25.77
N PRO A 98 -14.77 24.92 24.63
CA PRO A 98 -13.69 24.69 23.67
C PRO A 98 -12.53 25.67 23.88
N SER A 99 -11.31 25.15 23.90
CA SER A 99 -10.13 25.98 23.60
C SER A 99 -10.12 26.29 22.09
N LYS A 100 -9.90 27.56 21.77
CA LYS A 100 -10.15 28.21 20.46
C LYS A 100 -9.32 27.70 19.27
N LYS A 101 -8.53 26.63 19.39
CA LYS A 101 -7.62 26.16 18.33
C LYS A 101 -8.22 25.10 17.37
N PHE A 102 -9.40 24.55 17.67
CA PHE A 102 -10.00 23.44 16.90
C PHE A 102 -11.16 23.81 15.96
N LYS A 103 -11.56 25.09 15.88
CA LYS A 103 -12.75 25.48 15.10
C LYS A 103 -12.51 25.57 13.59
N ASP A 104 -11.30 25.89 13.16
CA ASP A 104 -11.03 26.11 11.73
C ASP A 104 -10.77 24.80 10.98
N LEU A 105 -10.20 23.80 11.65
CA LEU A 105 -10.01 22.46 11.10
C LEU A 105 -11.35 21.71 10.99
N ASP A 106 -12.22 21.84 12.00
CA ASP A 106 -13.57 21.23 12.00
C ASP A 106 -14.47 21.83 10.90
N MET A 107 -14.24 23.09 10.52
CA MET A 107 -14.97 23.76 9.44
C MET A 107 -14.45 23.37 8.04
N LEU A 108 -13.14 23.13 7.91
CA LEU A 108 -12.52 22.59 6.68
C LEU A 108 -12.86 21.10 6.46
N LEU A 109 -12.88 20.31 7.53
CA LEU A 109 -13.38 18.93 7.53
C LEU A 109 -14.88 18.89 7.19
N LYS A 110 -15.70 19.79 7.74
CA LYS A 110 -17.12 19.92 7.35
C LYS A 110 -17.32 20.38 5.91
N ALA A 111 -16.47 21.27 5.39
CA ALA A 111 -16.55 21.68 3.97
C ALA A 111 -16.12 20.56 3.01
N TYR A 112 -15.16 19.71 3.44
CA TYR A 112 -14.76 18.50 2.72
C TYR A 112 -15.84 17.42 2.79
N ASP A 113 -16.46 17.23 3.96
CA ASP A 113 -17.62 16.38 4.16
C ASP A 113 -18.83 16.86 3.35
N GLU A 114 -19.10 18.16 3.27
CA GLU A 114 -20.18 18.72 2.43
C GLU A 114 -19.87 18.52 0.93
N CYS A 115 -18.60 18.58 0.50
CA CYS A 115 -18.22 18.24 -0.88
C CYS A 115 -18.36 16.73 -1.18
N GLN A 116 -17.99 15.85 -0.24
CA GLN A 116 -18.17 14.39 -0.35
C GLN A 116 -19.65 13.98 -0.29
N LEU A 117 -20.44 14.62 0.59
CA LEU A 117 -21.89 14.49 0.67
C LEU A 117 -22.57 15.03 -0.58
N SER A 118 -22.06 16.08 -1.23
CA SER A 118 -22.63 16.59 -2.49
C SER A 118 -22.52 15.60 -3.65
N HIS A 119 -21.50 14.71 -3.63
CA HIS A 119 -21.39 13.61 -4.58
C HIS A 119 -22.26 12.40 -4.23
N CYS A 120 -22.69 12.29 -2.97
CA CYS A 120 -23.58 11.24 -2.46
C CYS A 120 -25.06 11.64 -2.36
N CYS A 121 -25.40 12.94 -2.38
CA CYS A 121 -26.75 13.45 -2.11
C CYS A 121 -27.22 14.45 -3.17
N SER A 122 -27.55 13.97 -4.38
CA SER A 122 -28.54 14.66 -5.23
C SER A 122 -29.94 14.17 -4.86
N GLY A 123 -30.54 14.75 -3.81
CA GLY A 123 -31.91 14.41 -3.42
C GLY A 123 -32.46 15.37 -2.36
N LYS A 124 -33.33 16.30 -2.77
CA LYS A 124 -33.96 17.29 -1.90
C LYS A 124 -35.12 16.68 -1.06
N GLY A 125 -35.16 17.01 0.23
CA GLY A 125 -36.33 17.57 0.93
C GLY A 125 -37.47 16.67 1.45
N LEU A 126 -37.47 16.47 2.78
CA LEU A 126 -38.56 16.64 3.78
C LEU A 126 -39.87 15.79 3.79
N LEU A 127 -40.08 15.18 4.98
CA LEU A 127 -41.29 14.82 5.77
C LEU A 127 -41.93 13.41 5.64
N PRO A 128 -42.54 12.89 6.75
CA PRO A 128 -42.48 11.47 7.15
C PRO A 128 -43.80 10.71 6.98
N LEU A 129 -43.74 9.37 6.93
CA LEU A 129 -44.59 8.41 7.67
C LEU A 129 -44.41 6.95 7.20
N ASP A 130 -44.42 6.07 8.21
CA ASP A 130 -44.83 4.67 8.28
C ASP A 130 -43.98 3.52 7.68
N ASN A 131 -43.32 2.82 8.62
CA ASN A 131 -43.08 1.38 8.76
C ASN A 131 -43.07 0.47 7.51
N GLU A 132 -41.88 -0.06 7.19
CA GLU A 132 -41.61 -1.50 7.05
C GLU A 132 -40.09 -1.75 7.05
N TYR A 133 -39.62 -2.79 7.76
CA TYR A 133 -38.20 -3.15 7.89
C TYR A 133 -37.67 -3.73 6.58
N GLY A 134 -36.78 -3.01 5.88
CA GLY A 134 -36.13 -3.47 4.65
C GLY A 134 -34.63 -3.21 4.67
N TYR A 135 -33.81 -4.27 4.68
CA TYR A 135 -32.37 -4.17 4.43
C TYR A 135 -32.15 -3.99 2.93
N GLN A 136 -31.70 -2.81 2.50
CA GLN A 136 -31.28 -2.64 1.11
C GLN A 136 -29.88 -3.22 0.92
N MET A 137 -29.82 -4.53 0.68
CA MET A 137 -28.61 -5.22 0.23
C MET A 137 -28.16 -4.60 -1.10
N LEU A 138 -26.97 -4.00 -1.12
CA LEU A 138 -26.31 -3.60 -2.36
C LEU A 138 -26.21 -4.83 -3.29
N PRO A 139 -26.49 -4.68 -4.59
CA PRO A 139 -26.48 -5.81 -5.50
C PRO A 139 -25.10 -6.46 -5.53
N VAL A 140 -25.07 -7.78 -5.42
CA VAL A 140 -23.85 -8.58 -5.45
C VAL A 140 -23.24 -8.53 -6.85
N LEU A 141 -21.92 -8.45 -6.96
CA LEU A 141 -21.24 -8.43 -8.24
C LEU A 141 -20.85 -9.87 -8.63
N ARG A 142 -21.13 -10.26 -9.87
CA ARG A 142 -20.82 -11.59 -10.41
C ARG A 142 -19.99 -11.47 -11.68
N ALA A 143 -19.09 -12.42 -11.89
CA ALA A 143 -18.36 -12.51 -13.14
C ALA A 143 -19.32 -12.85 -14.30
N ASP A 144 -19.02 -12.35 -15.50
CA ASP A 144 -19.74 -12.68 -16.74
C ASP A 144 -19.41 -14.08 -17.29
N LYS A 145 -18.52 -14.80 -16.61
CA LYS A 145 -18.11 -16.19 -16.88
C LYS A 145 -17.83 -16.92 -15.57
N GLU A 146 -17.97 -18.24 -15.58
CA GLU A 146 -17.59 -19.10 -14.44
C GLU A 146 -16.07 -19.09 -14.24
N LEU A 147 -15.64 -19.07 -12.97
CA LEU A 147 -14.22 -19.14 -12.62
C LEU A 147 -13.81 -20.60 -12.42
N ASN A 148 -12.85 -21.05 -13.24
CA ASN A 148 -12.36 -22.43 -13.22
C ASN A 148 -11.21 -22.66 -12.22
N PHE A 149 -10.98 -21.72 -11.29
CA PHE A 149 -9.91 -21.78 -10.31
C PHE A 149 -10.38 -21.23 -8.96
N VAL A 150 -9.67 -21.62 -7.89
CA VAL A 150 -9.95 -21.13 -6.54
C VAL A 150 -9.25 -19.79 -6.32
N VAL A 151 -10.03 -18.76 -5.98
CA VAL A 151 -9.50 -17.45 -5.59
C VAL A 151 -8.91 -17.55 -4.18
N ASN A 152 -7.63 -17.17 -4.05
CA ASN A 152 -6.89 -17.15 -2.80
C ASN A 152 -6.61 -15.73 -2.31
N LYS A 153 -6.51 -14.76 -3.23
CA LYS A 153 -6.23 -13.35 -2.94
C LYS A 153 -7.10 -12.46 -3.82
N ILE A 154 -7.65 -11.39 -3.23
CA ILE A 154 -8.26 -10.28 -3.97
C ILE A 154 -7.54 -8.97 -3.68
N SER A 155 -7.55 -8.04 -4.63
CA SER A 155 -7.00 -6.70 -4.45
C SER A 155 -7.61 -5.72 -5.43
N ILE A 156 -7.97 -4.53 -4.97
CA ILE A 156 -8.58 -3.49 -5.79
C ILE A 156 -7.51 -2.52 -6.30
N ASN A 157 -7.66 -2.03 -7.53
CA ASN A 157 -6.78 -1.00 -8.06
C ASN A 157 -7.01 0.35 -7.38
N ARG A 158 -6.04 1.25 -7.49
CA ARG A 158 -6.00 2.53 -6.77
C ARG A 158 -7.23 3.43 -6.99
N ASN A 159 -7.84 3.40 -8.17
CA ASN A 159 -9.03 4.20 -8.47
C ASN A 159 -10.37 3.47 -8.20
N GLY A 160 -10.33 2.22 -7.72
CA GLY A 160 -11.53 1.46 -7.35
C GLY A 160 -12.35 0.93 -8.52
N SER A 161 -11.84 0.93 -9.75
CA SER A 161 -12.57 0.50 -10.95
C SER A 161 -12.43 -0.97 -11.31
N ALA A 162 -11.38 -1.65 -10.82
CA ALA A 162 -11.06 -3.03 -11.16
C ALA A 162 -10.58 -3.81 -9.94
N LEU A 163 -11.02 -5.06 -9.84
CA LEU A 163 -10.62 -5.99 -8.79
C LEU A 163 -9.85 -7.15 -9.40
N LEU A 164 -8.67 -7.42 -8.85
CA LEU A 164 -7.89 -8.60 -9.14
C LEU A 164 -8.43 -9.79 -8.34
N LEU A 165 -8.65 -10.92 -9.01
CA LEU A 165 -8.99 -12.20 -8.43
C LEU A 165 -7.87 -13.20 -8.78
N ALA A 166 -7.06 -13.60 -7.80
CA ALA A 166 -5.88 -14.42 -8.02
C ALA A 166 -5.97 -15.77 -7.29
N GLY A 167 -5.71 -16.85 -8.03
CA GLY A 167 -5.46 -18.19 -7.52
C GLY A 167 -3.98 -18.58 -7.66
N SER A 168 -3.68 -19.84 -7.38
CA SER A 168 -2.30 -20.37 -7.52
C SER A 168 -1.88 -20.62 -8.96
N ASP A 169 -2.83 -20.93 -9.85
CA ASP A 169 -2.54 -21.35 -11.23
C ASP A 169 -3.17 -20.43 -12.28
N ASP A 170 -4.14 -19.59 -11.90
CA ASP A 170 -4.80 -18.66 -12.82
C ASP A 170 -5.23 -17.39 -12.07
N LEU A 171 -5.45 -16.32 -12.81
CA LEU A 171 -5.89 -15.04 -12.30
C LEU A 171 -6.72 -14.28 -13.34
N CYS A 172 -7.63 -13.46 -12.85
CA CYS A 172 -8.43 -12.59 -13.70
C CYS A 172 -8.64 -11.21 -13.07
N VAL A 173 -8.98 -10.24 -13.91
CA VAL A 173 -9.46 -8.93 -13.51
C VAL A 173 -10.97 -8.85 -13.72
N MET A 174 -11.69 -8.46 -12.67
CA MET A 174 -13.11 -8.17 -12.68
C MET A 174 -13.30 -6.66 -12.68
N TYR A 175 -13.85 -6.12 -13.77
CA TYR A 175 -14.13 -4.69 -13.86
C TYR A 175 -15.42 -4.36 -13.11
N LEU A 176 -15.36 -3.45 -12.14
CA LEU A 176 -16.44 -3.18 -11.19
C LEU A 176 -17.58 -2.30 -11.76
N TYR A 177 -17.65 -2.20 -13.08
CA TYR A 177 -18.79 -1.68 -13.82
C TYR A 177 -19.47 -2.82 -14.58
N GLY A 178 -20.80 -2.79 -14.68
CA GLY A 178 -21.54 -3.94 -15.21
C GLY A 178 -22.98 -3.64 -15.57
N ARG A 179 -23.65 -4.66 -16.13
CA ARG A 179 -25.09 -4.60 -16.44
C ARG A 179 -25.87 -5.08 -15.24
N SER A 180 -26.88 -4.33 -14.81
CA SER A 180 -27.79 -4.76 -13.75
C SER A 180 -28.70 -5.88 -14.25
N SER A 181 -28.77 -6.97 -13.51
CA SER A 181 -29.75 -8.03 -13.71
C SER A 181 -30.91 -7.82 -12.74
N THR A 182 -32.08 -7.46 -13.28
CA THR A 182 -33.30 -7.28 -12.48
C THR A 182 -33.85 -8.59 -11.91
N LYS A 183 -33.44 -9.73 -12.45
CA LYS A 183 -33.90 -11.06 -12.01
C LYS A 183 -33.14 -11.62 -10.80
N GLU A 184 -31.89 -11.18 -10.58
CA GLU A 184 -31.00 -11.77 -9.57
C GLU A 184 -30.50 -10.77 -8.51
N ASN A 185 -30.97 -9.52 -8.54
CA ASN A 185 -30.40 -8.43 -7.74
C ASN A 185 -28.86 -8.40 -7.76
N ALA A 186 -28.29 -8.62 -8.95
CA ALA A 186 -26.87 -8.78 -9.17
C ALA A 186 -26.38 -7.89 -10.32
N ILE A 187 -25.12 -7.45 -10.23
CA ILE A 187 -24.42 -6.75 -11.31
C ILE A 187 -23.48 -7.75 -11.98
N VAL A 188 -23.68 -7.99 -13.28
CA VAL A 188 -22.76 -8.83 -14.06
C VAL A 188 -21.62 -7.95 -14.55
N CYS A 189 -20.42 -8.25 -14.08
CA CYS A 189 -19.19 -7.55 -14.36
C CYS A 189 -18.37 -8.27 -15.42
N ARG A 190 -17.73 -7.50 -16.29
CA ARG A 190 -16.78 -8.03 -17.26
C ARG A 190 -15.59 -8.63 -16.52
N THR A 191 -15.29 -9.90 -16.75
CA THR A 191 -14.17 -10.60 -16.11
C THR A 191 -13.23 -11.21 -17.15
N VAL A 192 -11.96 -10.83 -17.10
CA VAL A 192 -10.97 -11.18 -18.13
C VAL A 192 -9.77 -11.87 -17.49
N SER A 193 -9.37 -13.03 -18.02
CA SER A 193 -8.18 -13.75 -17.54
C SER A 193 -6.92 -13.03 -18.00
N ILE A 194 -5.93 -12.92 -17.12
CA ILE A 194 -4.66 -12.25 -17.39
C ILE A 194 -3.62 -13.31 -17.75
N GLY A 195 -2.84 -13.08 -18.79
CA GLY A 195 -1.74 -13.97 -19.17
C GLY A 195 -2.20 -15.38 -19.53
N SER A 196 -3.37 -15.56 -20.15
CA SER A 196 -3.93 -16.90 -20.40
C SER A 196 -3.04 -17.81 -21.25
N GLN A 197 -2.15 -17.24 -22.07
CA GLN A 197 -1.14 -17.99 -22.83
C GLN A 197 0.01 -18.52 -21.94
N VAL A 198 0.22 -17.89 -20.79
CA VAL A 198 1.29 -18.23 -19.83
C VAL A 198 0.76 -19.13 -18.72
N TYR A 199 -0.37 -18.77 -18.11
CA TYR A 199 -0.88 -19.41 -16.90
C TYR A 199 -1.95 -20.48 -17.18
N SER A 200 -2.78 -20.29 -18.21
CA SER A 200 -3.86 -21.22 -18.54
C SER A 200 -3.47 -22.30 -19.58
N SER A 201 -2.17 -22.46 -19.89
CA SER A 201 -1.71 -23.41 -20.92
C SER A 201 -1.50 -24.82 -20.35
N ASP A 202 -2.07 -25.83 -21.01
CA ASP A 202 -1.97 -27.26 -20.64
C ASP A 202 -0.53 -27.83 -20.69
N SER A 203 0.42 -27.09 -21.27
CA SER A 203 1.77 -27.56 -21.57
C SER A 203 2.77 -27.48 -20.41
N SER A 204 2.52 -26.62 -19.41
CA SER A 204 3.35 -26.47 -18.21
C SER A 204 2.64 -25.60 -17.18
N ALA A 205 2.39 -26.12 -15.97
CA ALA A 205 1.76 -25.38 -14.89
C ALA A 205 2.75 -24.37 -14.25
N ILE A 206 2.87 -23.18 -14.84
CA ILE A 206 3.56 -22.05 -14.21
C ILE A 206 2.66 -21.53 -13.09
N ARG A 207 3.13 -21.60 -11.84
CA ARG A 207 2.37 -21.13 -10.68
C ARG A 207 2.61 -19.65 -10.43
N ILE A 208 1.56 -18.96 -10.02
CA ILE A 208 1.60 -17.58 -9.56
C ILE A 208 2.08 -17.60 -8.11
N LEU A 209 3.17 -16.89 -7.83
CA LEU A 209 3.76 -16.79 -6.49
C LEU A 209 3.28 -15.55 -5.76
N GLN A 210 3.32 -14.40 -6.45
CA GLN A 210 2.83 -13.13 -5.93
C GLN A 210 2.27 -12.29 -7.08
N VAL A 211 1.25 -11.49 -6.75
CA VAL A 211 0.66 -10.51 -7.65
C VAL A 211 0.30 -9.23 -6.88
N SER A 212 0.59 -8.08 -7.49
CA SER A 212 0.30 -6.77 -6.92
C SER A 212 0.03 -5.72 -8.00
N TRP A 213 -0.88 -4.79 -7.73
CA TRP A 213 -1.05 -3.58 -8.55
C TRP A 213 0.18 -2.69 -8.43
N HIS A 214 0.58 -2.07 -9.55
CA HIS A 214 1.69 -1.12 -9.52
C HIS A 214 1.26 0.17 -8.78
N PRO A 215 2.03 0.69 -7.81
CA PRO A 215 1.61 1.84 -6.97
C PRO A 215 1.27 3.11 -7.75
N TYR A 216 1.93 3.31 -8.90
CA TYR A 216 1.80 4.50 -9.74
C TYR A 216 0.97 4.25 -11.02
N SER A 217 0.20 3.17 -11.09
CA SER A 217 -0.72 2.94 -12.22
C SER A 217 -2.00 2.22 -11.82
N ASP A 218 -3.11 2.67 -12.40
CA ASP A 218 -4.42 2.05 -12.20
C ASP A 218 -4.65 0.81 -13.08
N THR A 219 -3.79 0.56 -14.06
CA THR A 219 -3.98 -0.48 -15.09
C THR A 219 -2.88 -1.52 -15.11
N HIS A 220 -1.80 -1.34 -14.34
CA HIS A 220 -0.67 -2.24 -14.38
C HIS A 220 -0.61 -3.18 -13.18
N VAL A 221 -0.31 -4.45 -13.46
CA VAL A 221 -0.17 -5.50 -12.47
C VAL A 221 1.17 -6.20 -12.66
N GLY A 222 1.95 -6.30 -11.58
CA GLY A 222 3.15 -7.12 -11.51
C GLY A 222 2.82 -8.53 -11.05
N ILE A 223 3.38 -9.55 -11.72
CA ILE A 223 3.19 -10.97 -11.41
C ILE A 223 4.56 -11.63 -11.33
N LEU A 224 4.86 -12.24 -10.19
CA LEU A 224 6.02 -13.11 -10.01
C LEU A 224 5.57 -14.56 -10.07
N SER A 225 6.27 -15.35 -10.87
CA SER A 225 5.86 -16.71 -11.23
C SER A 225 6.95 -17.74 -10.93
N SER A 226 6.56 -19.01 -10.82
CA SER A 226 7.47 -20.11 -10.43
C SER A 226 8.55 -20.45 -11.47
N ASP A 227 8.48 -19.87 -12.67
CA ASP A 227 9.49 -19.94 -13.72
C ASP A 227 10.61 -18.90 -13.55
N SER A 228 10.66 -18.21 -12.40
CA SER A 228 11.63 -17.15 -12.11
C SER A 228 11.55 -15.98 -13.07
N VAL A 229 10.33 -15.61 -13.46
CA VAL A 229 10.07 -14.43 -14.28
C VAL A 229 9.13 -13.47 -13.53
N PHE A 230 9.56 -12.22 -13.45
CA PHE A 230 8.68 -11.11 -13.07
C PHE A 230 8.08 -10.49 -14.34
N ARG A 231 6.75 -10.37 -14.39
CA ARG A 231 6.01 -9.88 -15.54
C ARG A 231 5.15 -8.68 -15.15
N LEU A 232 5.20 -7.63 -15.95
CA LEU A 232 4.33 -6.46 -15.82
C LEU A 232 3.31 -6.48 -16.96
N PHE A 233 2.02 -6.50 -16.62
CA PHE A 233 0.93 -6.45 -17.58
C PHE A 233 0.28 -5.08 -17.57
N ASP A 234 0.04 -4.51 -18.75
CA ASP A 234 -0.86 -3.36 -18.93
C ASP A 234 -2.26 -3.85 -19.31
N LEU A 235 -3.18 -3.80 -18.36
CA LEU A 235 -4.55 -4.26 -18.56
C LEU A 235 -5.38 -3.33 -19.48
N SER A 236 -4.83 -2.17 -19.87
CA SER A 236 -5.50 -1.23 -20.78
C SER A 236 -5.21 -1.52 -22.25
N SER A 237 -3.99 -1.92 -22.60
CA SER A 237 -3.59 -2.29 -23.96
C SER A 237 -3.83 -3.76 -24.29
N GLY A 238 -3.69 -4.66 -23.32
CA GLY A 238 -3.90 -6.09 -23.56
C GLY A 238 -3.64 -6.98 -22.34
N VAL A 239 -4.56 -7.88 -22.06
CA VAL A 239 -4.46 -8.81 -20.92
C VAL A 239 -3.69 -10.10 -21.25
N VAL A 240 -3.38 -10.36 -22.52
CA VAL A 240 -2.90 -11.69 -22.97
C VAL A 240 -1.39 -11.83 -22.82
N GLN A 241 -0.64 -10.78 -23.16
CA GLN A 241 0.82 -10.76 -23.10
C GLN A 241 1.29 -9.68 -22.14
N PRO A 242 2.38 -9.92 -21.43
CA PRO A 242 3.01 -8.89 -20.62
C PRO A 242 3.55 -7.77 -21.50
N GLU A 243 3.54 -6.57 -20.94
CA GLU A 243 4.25 -5.41 -21.47
C GLU A 243 5.76 -5.57 -21.20
N GLN A 244 6.14 -6.02 -20.01
CA GLN A 244 7.54 -6.17 -19.62
C GLN A 244 7.78 -7.53 -18.97
N GLU A 245 8.86 -8.21 -19.36
CA GLU A 245 9.30 -9.49 -18.78
C GLU A 245 10.75 -9.43 -18.32
N TYR A 246 10.99 -9.90 -17.10
CA TYR A 246 12.31 -9.91 -16.47
C TYR A 246 12.63 -11.33 -16.01
N TYR A 247 13.49 -12.02 -16.76
CA TYR A 247 13.95 -13.38 -16.47
C TYR A 247 15.07 -13.32 -15.44
N LEU A 248 14.80 -13.75 -14.21
CA LEU A 248 15.68 -13.60 -13.07
C LEU A 248 16.76 -14.70 -13.08
N GLN A 249 18.03 -14.30 -13.11
CA GLN A 249 19.17 -15.22 -13.02
C GLN A 249 20.01 -14.92 -11.77
N PRO A 250 19.54 -15.35 -10.58
CA PRO A 250 20.29 -15.16 -9.33
C PRO A 250 21.59 -15.97 -9.36
N VAL A 251 22.64 -15.45 -8.72
CA VAL A 251 23.87 -16.21 -8.46
C VAL A 251 23.61 -17.18 -7.30
N GLU A 252 24.13 -18.41 -7.37
CA GLU A 252 24.08 -19.37 -6.25
C GLU A 252 24.97 -18.90 -5.08
N PRO A 253 24.42 -18.46 -3.92
CA PRO A 253 25.22 -18.24 -2.72
C PRO A 253 25.50 -19.61 -2.07
N GLY A 254 26.74 -19.82 -1.61
CA GLY A 254 27.18 -21.11 -1.07
C GLY A 254 26.35 -21.61 0.13
N ARG A 255 25.58 -22.69 -0.10
CA ARG A 255 25.38 -23.87 0.78
C ARG A 255 24.55 -24.96 0.07
N SER A 256 23.90 -24.63 -1.05
CA SER A 256 23.21 -25.59 -1.92
C SER A 256 23.89 -25.67 -3.29
N ARG A 257 24.13 -26.89 -3.78
CA ARG A 257 24.65 -27.18 -5.12
C ARG A 257 23.55 -27.54 -6.13
N ASN A 258 22.30 -27.23 -5.80
CA ASN A 258 21.15 -27.54 -6.64
C ASN A 258 20.45 -26.23 -7.02
N ALA A 259 20.41 -25.91 -8.32
CA ALA A 259 19.58 -24.84 -8.89
C ALA A 259 18.09 -24.90 -8.47
N ALA A 260 17.62 -26.04 -7.94
CA ALA A 260 16.28 -26.22 -7.37
C ALA A 260 16.08 -25.63 -5.96
N SER A 261 17.12 -25.07 -5.31
CA SER A 261 17.03 -24.59 -3.91
C SER A 261 16.77 -23.09 -3.74
N ILE A 262 16.96 -22.29 -4.79
CA ILE A 262 16.80 -20.83 -4.78
C ILE A 262 15.66 -20.54 -5.74
N CYS A 263 14.43 -20.61 -5.22
CA CYS A 263 13.25 -20.21 -5.98
C CYS A 263 12.75 -18.87 -5.47
N PRO A 264 12.22 -18.00 -6.35
CA PRO A 264 11.52 -16.82 -5.92
C PRO A 264 10.32 -17.23 -5.05
N VAL A 265 9.97 -16.36 -4.10
CA VAL A 265 8.88 -16.59 -3.16
C VAL A 265 7.88 -15.46 -3.21
N ASP A 266 8.36 -14.21 -3.18
CA ASP A 266 7.52 -13.04 -3.04
C ASP A 266 8.22 -11.81 -3.68
N PHE A 267 7.46 -10.74 -3.95
CA PHE A 267 8.01 -9.46 -4.37
C PHE A 267 7.26 -8.28 -3.75
N SER A 268 7.93 -7.13 -3.70
CA SER A 268 7.30 -5.86 -3.40
C SER A 268 7.81 -4.76 -4.32
N PHE A 269 6.93 -3.82 -4.69
CA PHE A 269 7.32 -2.57 -5.32
C PHE A 269 7.90 -1.64 -4.24
N GLY A 270 8.89 -0.82 -4.59
CA GLY A 270 9.41 0.19 -3.69
C GLY A 270 8.49 1.42 -3.52
N GLY A 271 8.94 2.35 -2.67
CA GLY A 271 8.15 3.46 -2.16
C GLY A 271 8.27 4.76 -2.95
N ASP A 272 7.98 5.89 -2.31
CA ASP A 272 8.00 7.23 -2.93
C ASP A 272 9.39 7.89 -2.87
N HIS A 273 10.37 7.23 -2.24
CA HIS A 273 11.73 7.76 -2.05
C HIS A 273 12.62 7.47 -3.27
N LEU A 274 13.15 8.52 -3.90
CA LEU A 274 14.11 8.46 -5.02
C LEU A 274 13.88 7.27 -5.98
N TRP A 275 14.89 6.40 -6.16
CA TRP A 275 14.85 5.25 -7.07
C TRP A 275 14.07 4.05 -6.53
N ASP A 276 13.69 4.01 -5.25
CA ASP A 276 12.78 2.99 -4.72
C ASP A 276 11.47 2.98 -5.51
N ARG A 277 11.05 4.16 -5.97
CA ARG A 277 9.89 4.38 -6.84
C ARG A 277 9.86 3.48 -8.08
N PHE A 278 11.03 3.14 -8.61
CA PHE A 278 11.21 2.33 -9.81
C PHE A 278 11.82 0.97 -9.48
N SER A 279 11.80 0.56 -8.22
CA SER A 279 12.44 -0.67 -7.77
C SER A 279 11.42 -1.78 -7.55
N VAL A 280 11.79 -2.99 -7.96
CA VAL A 280 11.09 -4.23 -7.60
C VAL A 280 12.05 -5.07 -6.77
N PHE A 281 11.67 -5.33 -5.53
CA PHE A 281 12.39 -6.21 -4.63
C PHE A 281 11.86 -7.63 -4.77
N VAL A 282 12.74 -8.60 -4.99
CA VAL A 282 12.38 -10.02 -5.13
C VAL A 282 13.04 -10.83 -4.03
N LEU A 283 12.22 -11.54 -3.24
CA LEU A 283 12.65 -12.45 -2.20
C LEU A 283 12.76 -13.87 -2.74
N PHE A 284 13.84 -14.56 -2.40
CA PHE A 284 14.05 -15.97 -2.68
C PHE A 284 13.95 -16.83 -1.41
N SER A 285 13.75 -18.14 -1.60
CA SER A 285 13.47 -19.11 -0.54
C SER A 285 14.56 -19.26 0.51
N ASP A 286 15.80 -18.94 0.16
CA ASP A 286 16.95 -18.93 1.08
C ASP A 286 17.05 -17.64 1.91
N GLY A 287 16.12 -16.71 1.72
CA GLY A 287 16.10 -15.40 2.38
C GLY A 287 16.94 -14.34 1.68
N SER A 288 17.51 -14.65 0.50
CA SER A 288 18.19 -13.64 -0.31
C SER A 288 17.18 -12.68 -0.97
N VAL A 289 17.53 -11.40 -0.98
CA VAL A 289 16.74 -10.33 -1.60
C VAL A 289 17.53 -9.75 -2.77
N TYR A 290 16.86 -9.50 -3.88
CA TYR A 290 17.40 -8.87 -5.08
C TYR A 290 16.56 -7.66 -5.49
N ILE A 291 17.15 -6.73 -6.23
CA ILE A 291 16.48 -5.53 -6.75
C ILE A 291 16.56 -5.52 -8.28
N LEU A 292 15.44 -5.23 -8.94
CA LEU A 292 15.40 -4.74 -10.31
C LEU A 292 15.14 -3.23 -10.27
N CYS A 293 16.00 -2.43 -10.88
CA CYS A 293 15.81 -0.98 -10.97
C CYS A 293 16.51 -0.42 -12.22
N PRO A 294 15.82 0.36 -13.08
CA PRO A 294 14.44 0.83 -12.95
C PRO A 294 13.40 -0.03 -13.70
N VAL A 295 12.24 -0.26 -13.08
CA VAL A 295 11.04 -0.87 -13.65
C VAL A 295 9.92 0.17 -13.64
N VAL A 296 9.52 0.64 -14.82
CA VAL A 296 8.50 1.69 -14.98
C VAL A 296 7.47 1.25 -16.01
N PRO A 297 6.18 1.14 -15.64
CA PRO A 297 5.14 0.78 -16.60
C PRO A 297 4.98 1.84 -17.69
N PHE A 298 4.78 1.43 -18.94
CA PHE A 298 4.63 2.40 -20.01
C PHE A 298 3.34 3.21 -19.84
N GLY A 299 3.46 4.52 -20.08
CA GLY A 299 2.34 5.43 -19.95
C GLY A 299 1.84 5.68 -18.52
N SER A 300 2.53 5.16 -17.50
CA SER A 300 2.29 5.54 -16.10
C SER A 300 2.59 7.03 -15.86
N VAL A 301 1.95 7.61 -14.84
CA VAL A 301 1.98 9.05 -14.58
C VAL A 301 2.60 9.33 -13.23
N TYR A 302 3.57 10.24 -13.20
CA TYR A 302 4.34 10.60 -12.02
C TYR A 302 4.26 12.09 -11.73
N LYS A 303 4.45 12.46 -10.46
CA LYS A 303 4.64 13.86 -10.07
C LYS A 303 5.92 14.39 -10.69
N TRP A 304 5.85 15.58 -11.27
CA TRP A 304 6.99 16.21 -11.92
C TRP A 304 8.15 16.43 -10.93
N GLU A 305 7.84 16.88 -9.72
CA GLU A 305 8.83 17.20 -8.68
C GLU A 305 9.63 15.96 -8.28
N SER A 306 8.97 14.80 -8.20
CA SER A 306 9.60 13.54 -7.86
C SER A 306 10.58 13.06 -8.92
N ILE A 307 10.26 13.22 -10.21
CA ILE A 307 11.16 12.86 -11.29
C ILE A 307 12.34 13.82 -11.36
N LEU A 308 12.09 15.12 -11.16
CA LEU A 308 13.14 16.12 -11.06
C LEU A 308 14.09 15.86 -9.89
N GLU A 309 13.58 15.40 -8.76
CA GLU A 309 14.40 15.03 -7.60
C GLU A 309 15.37 13.90 -7.97
N ILE A 310 14.87 12.81 -8.56
CA ILE A 310 15.69 11.68 -9.03
C ILE A 310 16.74 12.13 -10.04
N TYR A 311 16.34 12.95 -11.03
CA TYR A 311 17.23 13.47 -12.05
C TYR A 311 18.33 14.36 -11.46
N SER A 312 17.95 15.28 -10.57
CA SER A 312 18.88 16.17 -9.88
C SER A 312 19.86 15.40 -8.99
N ASP A 313 19.40 14.34 -8.31
CA ASP A 313 20.23 13.49 -7.47
C ASP A 313 21.32 12.78 -8.29
N ALA A 314 20.94 12.19 -9.43
CA ALA A 314 21.88 11.53 -10.35
C ALA A 314 22.97 12.50 -10.89
N HIS A 315 22.61 13.75 -11.19
CA HIS A 315 23.57 14.79 -11.62
C HIS A 315 24.45 15.30 -10.48
N THR A 316 23.86 15.49 -9.29
CA THR A 316 24.54 16.16 -8.18
C THR A 316 25.49 15.23 -7.45
N PHE A 317 25.05 14.00 -7.18
CA PHE A 317 25.80 13.03 -6.40
C PHE A 317 26.37 11.92 -7.26
N GLY A 318 25.56 11.36 -8.17
CA GLY A 318 25.97 10.27 -9.05
C GLY A 318 27.16 10.60 -9.94
N LEU A 319 27.04 11.65 -10.78
CA LEU A 319 28.11 12.08 -11.69
C LEU A 319 29.36 12.64 -10.98
N LYS A 320 29.21 13.10 -9.73
CA LYS A 320 30.31 13.65 -8.93
C LYS A 320 30.93 12.61 -7.98
N SER A 321 30.46 11.36 -8.03
CA SER A 321 30.99 10.29 -7.19
C SER A 321 32.47 10.02 -7.50
N ALA A 322 33.22 9.66 -6.46
CA ALA A 322 34.61 9.22 -6.60
C ALA A 322 34.71 7.81 -7.21
N LYS A 323 33.60 7.06 -7.28
CA LYS A 323 33.55 5.68 -7.79
C LYS A 323 33.13 5.68 -9.26
N SER A 324 33.97 5.12 -10.13
CA SER A 324 33.69 5.04 -11.57
C SER A 324 32.43 4.24 -11.90
N ALA A 325 32.14 3.18 -11.14
CA ALA A 325 30.91 2.40 -11.28
C ALA A 325 29.66 3.26 -11.08
N ALA A 326 29.64 4.08 -10.03
CA ALA A 326 28.54 4.99 -9.76
C ALA A 326 28.38 6.03 -10.88
N VAL A 327 29.47 6.65 -11.31
CA VAL A 327 29.44 7.61 -12.43
C VAL A 327 28.89 6.96 -13.71
N ASN A 328 29.28 5.73 -14.02
CA ASN A 328 28.76 4.99 -15.17
C ASN A 328 27.25 4.72 -15.05
N ASN A 329 26.83 4.19 -13.90
CA ASN A 329 25.41 3.94 -13.61
C ASN A 329 24.57 5.22 -13.72
N SER A 330 25.06 6.33 -13.19
CA SER A 330 24.37 7.63 -13.26
C SER A 330 24.30 8.18 -14.69
N ASN A 331 25.33 8.03 -15.51
CA ASN A 331 25.25 8.41 -16.93
C ASN A 331 24.17 7.62 -17.69
N MET A 332 24.10 6.31 -17.44
CA MET A 332 23.05 5.47 -18.02
C MET A 332 21.66 5.85 -17.48
N ALA A 333 21.56 6.13 -16.18
CA ALA A 333 20.34 6.56 -15.53
C ALA A 333 19.80 7.87 -16.12
N ILE A 334 20.68 8.87 -16.30
CA ILE A 334 20.33 10.16 -16.89
C ILE A 334 19.84 9.96 -18.33
N SER A 335 20.60 9.21 -19.15
CA SER A 335 20.20 8.92 -20.54
C SER A 335 18.83 8.22 -20.60
N TRP A 336 18.59 7.27 -19.69
CA TRP A 336 17.32 6.56 -19.58
C TRP A 336 16.18 7.48 -19.11
N LEU A 337 16.43 8.35 -18.12
CA LEU A 337 15.45 9.33 -17.63
C LEU A 337 15.05 10.32 -18.73
N GLU A 338 16.01 10.85 -19.48
CA GLU A 338 15.75 11.79 -20.58
C GLU A 338 14.96 11.14 -21.72
N ALA A 339 15.13 9.83 -21.96
CA ALA A 339 14.35 9.11 -22.96
C ALA A 339 12.96 8.69 -22.47
N THR A 340 12.83 8.36 -21.18
CA THR A 340 11.56 7.94 -20.56
C THR A 340 10.67 9.15 -20.21
N PHE A 341 11.29 10.26 -19.83
CA PHE A 341 10.66 11.53 -19.45
C PHE A 341 11.34 12.70 -20.18
N PRO A 342 11.09 12.88 -21.49
CA PRO A 342 11.76 13.89 -22.31
C PRO A 342 11.62 15.32 -21.80
N GLU A 343 10.55 15.61 -21.05
CA GLU A 343 10.27 16.92 -20.45
C GLU A 343 11.37 17.34 -19.46
N VAL A 344 12.07 16.39 -18.84
CA VAL A 344 13.13 16.66 -17.85
C VAL A 344 14.34 17.35 -18.48
N ALA A 345 14.63 17.04 -19.75
CA ALA A 345 15.74 17.61 -20.51
C ALA A 345 15.45 19.00 -21.12
N GLN A 346 14.19 19.45 -21.12
CA GLN A 346 13.78 20.70 -21.77
C GLN A 346 14.10 21.95 -20.92
N GLU A 347 14.46 23.06 -21.58
CA GLU A 347 14.82 24.34 -20.95
C GLU A 347 13.64 25.00 -20.19
N ALA A 348 13.96 25.82 -19.18
CA ALA A 348 13.04 26.29 -18.14
C ALA A 348 11.81 27.11 -18.62
N THR A 349 11.80 27.62 -19.86
CA THR A 349 10.74 28.50 -20.38
C THR A 349 9.38 27.83 -20.60
N ASP A 350 9.32 26.49 -20.73
CA ASP A 350 8.07 25.72 -20.86
C ASP A 350 7.66 25.00 -19.56
N ARG A 351 8.39 25.23 -18.45
CA ARG A 351 8.35 24.41 -17.23
C ARG A 351 7.28 24.82 -16.20
N GLU A 352 6.73 26.03 -16.31
CA GLU A 352 5.98 26.66 -15.20
C GLU A 352 4.58 26.07 -14.88
N ASN A 353 4.14 24.98 -15.53
CA ASN A 353 2.78 24.43 -15.29
C ASN A 353 2.66 22.88 -15.25
N LEU A 354 3.77 22.12 -15.22
CA LEU A 354 3.69 20.64 -15.19
C LEU A 354 3.57 20.13 -13.75
N SER A 355 2.39 19.65 -13.35
CA SER A 355 2.21 18.94 -12.08
C SER A 355 2.49 17.43 -12.19
N THR A 356 2.37 16.88 -13.41
CA THR A 356 2.60 15.46 -13.68
C THR A 356 3.23 15.27 -15.04
N ILE A 357 3.98 14.18 -15.20
CA ILE A 357 4.58 13.74 -16.46
C ILE A 357 4.33 12.26 -16.70
N LYS A 358 4.36 11.84 -17.96
CA LYS A 358 4.01 10.50 -18.38
C LYS A 358 5.27 9.75 -18.84
N ALA A 359 5.42 8.51 -18.38
CA ALA A 359 6.51 7.63 -18.80
C ALA A 359 6.31 7.17 -20.24
N HIS A 360 7.32 7.40 -21.08
CA HIS A 360 7.38 6.88 -22.44
C HIS A 360 7.96 5.47 -22.44
N SER A 361 7.53 4.63 -23.39
CA SER A 361 8.08 3.29 -23.56
C SER A 361 9.54 3.38 -24.02
N HIS A 362 10.47 2.93 -23.19
CA HIS A 362 11.89 3.01 -23.49
C HIS A 362 12.70 1.83 -22.94
N ALA A 363 13.71 1.40 -23.69
CA ALA A 363 14.72 0.44 -23.28
C ALA A 363 16.08 0.82 -23.88
N LEU A 364 17.16 0.49 -23.18
CA LEU A 364 18.51 0.58 -23.74
C LEU A 364 18.76 -0.63 -24.66
N PHE A 365 19.04 -0.39 -25.94
CA PHE A 365 19.11 -1.44 -26.96
C PHE A 365 20.23 -2.48 -26.77
N ASP A 366 21.31 -2.11 -26.08
CA ASP A 366 22.47 -2.99 -25.83
C ASP A 366 22.70 -3.23 -24.32
N ALA A 367 21.67 -3.00 -23.51
CA ALA A 367 21.79 -3.18 -22.07
C ALA A 367 20.49 -3.65 -21.41
N SER A 368 20.59 -4.72 -20.63
CA SER A 368 19.49 -5.28 -19.83
C SER A 368 19.65 -4.88 -18.37
N LEU A 369 18.56 -4.86 -17.60
CA LEU A 369 18.65 -4.59 -16.17
C LEU A 369 19.51 -5.66 -15.47
N ALA A 370 20.33 -5.22 -14.54
CA ALA A 370 21.00 -6.12 -13.61
C ALA A 370 20.02 -6.64 -12.56
N LEU A 371 20.14 -7.91 -12.20
CA LEU A 371 19.51 -8.45 -11.00
C LEU A 371 20.41 -8.16 -9.79
N GLN A 372 20.22 -7.01 -9.16
CA GLN A 372 21.10 -6.48 -8.12
C GLN A 372 20.94 -7.29 -6.83
N GLY A 373 21.92 -8.15 -6.52
CA GLY A 373 21.93 -8.91 -5.28
C GLY A 373 22.79 -10.19 -5.36
N PRO A 374 22.73 -11.05 -4.33
CA PRO A 374 21.88 -10.90 -3.13
C PRO A 374 22.34 -9.70 -2.29
N LEU A 375 21.38 -8.93 -1.76
CA LEU A 375 21.70 -7.77 -0.91
C LEU A 375 22.48 -8.23 0.33
N ARG A 376 23.63 -7.59 0.58
CA ARG A 376 24.56 -8.00 1.64
C ARG A 376 24.22 -7.35 2.96
N LYS A 377 24.33 -8.09 4.06
CA LYS A 377 24.17 -7.55 5.40
C LYS A 377 25.43 -6.81 5.85
N VAL A 378 25.27 -5.69 6.55
CA VAL A 378 26.39 -4.99 7.20
C VAL A 378 26.92 -5.87 8.33
N CYS A 379 28.24 -6.08 8.36
CA CYS A 379 28.88 -6.98 9.33
C CYS A 379 29.58 -6.16 10.42
N HIS A 380 29.45 -6.60 11.68
CA HIS A 380 30.20 -6.04 12.79
C HIS A 380 31.61 -6.66 12.82
N GLY A 381 32.64 -5.84 13.08
CA GLY A 381 34.03 -6.31 13.09
C GLY A 381 34.25 -7.46 14.07
N GLY A 382 34.65 -8.63 13.56
CA GLY A 382 34.98 -9.82 14.37
C GLY A 382 34.21 -11.09 14.00
N GLU A 383 33.17 -10.99 13.17
CA GLU A 383 32.43 -12.15 12.66
C GLU A 383 33.15 -12.73 11.43
N ASP A 384 33.20 -14.07 11.33
CA ASP A 384 33.78 -14.81 10.21
C ASP A 384 33.14 -14.34 8.88
N GLU A 385 33.88 -14.30 7.77
CA GLU A 385 33.34 -13.87 6.46
C GLU A 385 32.20 -14.79 5.99
N ASP A 386 32.20 -16.04 6.48
CA ASP A 386 31.13 -17.01 6.34
C ASP A 386 29.92 -16.70 7.24
N LEU A 387 30.10 -16.04 8.39
CA LEU A 387 29.05 -15.64 9.35
C LEU A 387 28.40 -14.29 9.01
N ALA A 388 29.16 -13.40 8.37
CA ALA A 388 28.70 -12.19 7.69
C ALA A 388 27.56 -12.47 6.69
N VAL A 389 27.66 -13.61 5.99
CA VAL A 389 26.61 -14.14 5.12
C VAL A 389 25.50 -14.86 5.92
N ARG A 390 25.81 -15.40 7.10
CA ARG A 390 24.90 -16.22 7.96
C ARG A 390 24.28 -15.50 9.16
N GLY A 391 24.26 -14.16 9.21
CA GLY A 391 23.83 -13.43 10.42
C GLY A 391 22.53 -14.00 11.02
N ALA A 392 22.50 -14.24 12.35
CA ALA A 392 21.44 -14.89 13.14
C ALA A 392 20.39 -15.67 12.31
N GLU A 393 20.63 -16.97 12.13
CA GLU A 393 19.87 -17.86 11.26
C GLU A 393 18.40 -17.92 11.68
N CYS A 394 17.52 -17.25 10.94
CA CYS A 394 16.08 -17.52 11.01
C CYS A 394 15.83 -18.96 10.53
N GLU A 395 14.91 -19.67 11.18
CA GLU A 395 14.67 -21.08 10.95
C GLU A 395 13.79 -21.32 9.71
N GLY A 396 14.18 -22.30 8.91
CA GLY A 396 13.44 -22.75 7.73
C GLY A 396 13.67 -21.89 6.48
N ARG A 397 12.63 -21.68 5.67
CA ARG A 397 12.69 -20.93 4.41
C ARG A 397 11.93 -19.61 4.52
N ALA A 398 12.30 -18.64 3.69
CA ALA A 398 11.52 -17.42 3.56
C ALA A 398 10.15 -17.72 2.93
N VAL A 399 9.09 -17.05 3.41
CA VAL A 399 7.69 -17.32 3.00
C VAL A 399 6.89 -16.10 2.58
N SER A 400 7.26 -14.89 3.01
CA SER A 400 6.62 -13.64 2.58
C SER A 400 7.56 -12.44 2.76
N PHE A 401 7.31 -11.40 1.98
CA PHE A 401 8.12 -10.19 1.91
C PHE A 401 7.23 -8.94 1.99
N LEU A 402 7.68 -7.93 2.72
CA LEU A 402 7.04 -6.62 2.77
C LEU A 402 8.11 -5.53 2.68
N TYR A 403 8.02 -4.69 1.65
CA TYR A 403 8.67 -3.39 1.66
C TYR A 403 7.75 -2.39 2.34
N ASN A 404 8.31 -1.50 3.15
CA ASN A 404 7.60 -0.37 3.71
C ASN A 404 8.50 0.86 3.77
N LEU A 405 7.91 2.05 3.60
CA LEU A 405 8.62 3.32 3.71
C LEU A 405 8.15 4.04 4.97
N VAL A 406 9.06 4.23 5.93
CA VAL A 406 8.78 4.96 7.17
C VAL A 406 9.50 6.30 7.11
N SER A 407 8.76 7.37 6.82
CA SER A 407 9.34 8.68 6.48
C SER A 407 10.25 8.58 5.23
N LYS A 408 11.56 8.50 5.41
CA LYS A 408 12.56 8.28 4.35
C LYS A 408 13.30 6.95 4.49
N ASP A 409 12.96 6.18 5.51
CA ASP A 409 13.67 4.95 5.85
C ASP A 409 12.98 3.77 5.15
N SER A 410 13.70 3.15 4.21
CA SER A 410 13.23 1.98 3.47
C SER A 410 13.45 0.71 4.27
N ILE A 411 12.36 0.07 4.67
CA ILE A 411 12.32 -1.10 5.54
C ILE A 411 11.93 -2.33 4.73
N LEU A 412 12.71 -3.40 4.88
CA LEU A 412 12.45 -4.71 4.29
C LEU A 412 12.14 -5.70 5.42
N VAL A 413 11.00 -6.37 5.32
CA VAL A 413 10.57 -7.38 6.28
C VAL A 413 10.45 -8.72 5.58
N THR A 414 11.21 -9.71 6.06
CA THR A 414 11.19 -11.08 5.56
C THR A 414 10.58 -12.00 6.61
N ALA A 415 9.48 -12.66 6.27
CA ALA A 415 8.87 -13.68 7.13
C ALA A 415 9.45 -15.06 6.83
N TRP A 416 9.72 -15.84 7.88
CA TRP A 416 10.31 -17.17 7.80
C TRP A 416 9.33 -18.23 8.28
N SER A 417 9.41 -19.43 7.68
CA SER A 417 8.54 -20.55 8.03
C SER A 417 8.71 -21.01 9.50
N GLY A 418 9.83 -20.67 10.14
CA GLY A 418 10.06 -20.87 11.57
C GLY A 418 9.25 -19.95 12.49
N GLY A 419 8.48 -18.99 11.96
CA GLY A 419 7.69 -18.04 12.76
C GLY A 419 8.42 -16.76 13.12
N GLN A 420 9.57 -16.48 12.49
CA GLN A 420 10.33 -15.25 12.72
C GLN A 420 10.14 -14.23 11.60
N LEU A 421 10.17 -12.95 11.95
CA LEU A 421 10.27 -11.82 11.04
C LEU A 421 11.67 -11.21 11.16
N GLN A 422 12.41 -11.18 10.06
CA GLN A 422 13.66 -10.44 9.95
C GLN A 422 13.36 -9.04 9.41
N ILE A 423 13.84 -8.03 10.11
CA ILE A 423 13.59 -6.61 9.80
C ILE A 423 14.92 -5.95 9.49
N ASP A 424 15.09 -5.53 8.25
CA ASP A 424 16.28 -4.85 7.75
C ASP A 424 15.90 -3.47 7.20
N ALA A 425 16.84 -2.53 7.22
CA ALA A 425 16.75 -1.27 6.48
C ALA A 425 17.80 -1.21 5.37
N LEU A 426 17.51 -0.47 4.31
CA LEU A 426 18.54 -0.07 3.35
C LEU A 426 19.48 0.95 4.03
N ALA A 427 20.78 0.68 3.98
CA ALA A 427 21.79 1.56 4.56
C ALA A 427 22.44 2.52 3.55
N ASP A 428 22.05 2.43 2.27
CA ASP A 428 22.43 3.34 1.19
C ASP A 428 21.28 3.46 0.19
N GLU A 429 21.37 4.45 -0.70
CA GLU A 429 20.39 4.72 -1.74
C GLU A 429 20.44 3.68 -2.86
N ILE A 430 19.26 3.30 -3.39
CA ILE A 430 19.19 2.44 -4.57
C ILE A 430 19.70 3.18 -5.79
N GLN A 431 20.49 2.49 -6.61
CA GLN A 431 20.93 2.98 -7.90
C GLN A 431 20.37 2.10 -9.01
N PRO A 432 19.98 2.69 -10.15
CA PRO A 432 19.61 1.92 -11.32
C PRO A 432 20.87 1.31 -11.95
N VAL A 433 20.79 0.04 -12.36
CA VAL A 433 21.96 -0.68 -12.89
C VAL A 433 21.58 -1.53 -14.09
N TRP A 434 22.38 -1.40 -15.14
CA TRP A 434 22.28 -2.16 -16.38
C TRP A 434 23.58 -2.92 -16.66
N ILE A 435 23.46 -4.04 -17.36
CA ILE A 435 24.58 -4.83 -17.89
C ILE A 435 24.67 -4.56 -19.39
N THR A 436 25.74 -3.90 -19.82
CA THR A 436 26.02 -3.61 -21.23
C THR A 436 26.46 -4.87 -21.99
N GLY A 437 26.17 -4.91 -23.29
CA GLY A 437 26.39 -6.09 -24.13
C GLY A 437 25.32 -7.17 -23.98
N SER A 438 24.26 -6.91 -23.20
CA SER A 438 23.10 -7.79 -23.03
C SER A 438 21.86 -7.12 -23.62
N ALA A 439 21.59 -7.36 -24.90
CA ALA A 439 20.48 -6.71 -25.60
C ALA A 439 19.12 -7.27 -25.15
N PRO A 440 18.15 -6.42 -24.77
CA PRO A 440 16.80 -6.85 -24.49
C PRO A 440 16.06 -7.26 -25.79
N ARG A 441 15.05 -8.12 -25.66
CA ARG A 441 14.13 -8.41 -26.77
C ARG A 441 13.02 -7.38 -26.79
N LEU A 442 12.82 -6.77 -27.95
CA LEU A 442 11.81 -5.73 -28.14
C LEU A 442 10.67 -6.24 -29.02
N ARG A 443 9.45 -5.89 -28.63
CA ARG A 443 8.26 -6.01 -29.46
C ARG A 443 7.84 -4.60 -29.86
N VAL A 444 7.77 -4.34 -31.16
CA VAL A 444 7.40 -3.02 -31.70
C VAL A 444 6.11 -3.10 -32.52
N ASP A 445 5.38 -1.99 -32.59
CA ASP A 445 4.24 -1.84 -33.51
C ASP A 445 4.68 -1.50 -34.94
N SER A 446 3.72 -1.24 -35.83
CA SER A 446 3.97 -0.83 -37.21
C SER A 446 4.60 0.55 -37.38
N PHE A 447 4.73 1.32 -36.29
CA PHE A 447 5.33 2.65 -36.25
C PHE A 447 6.67 2.66 -35.52
N ASP A 448 7.25 1.48 -35.26
CA ASP A 448 8.49 1.28 -34.51
C ASP A 448 8.42 1.75 -33.04
N HIS A 449 7.22 1.91 -32.48
CA HIS A 449 7.08 2.17 -31.03
C HIS A 449 7.23 0.87 -30.25
N ILE A 450 7.92 0.95 -29.12
CA ILE A 450 8.09 -0.18 -28.21
C ILE A 450 6.75 -0.49 -27.54
N CYS A 451 6.21 -1.67 -27.81
CA CYS A 451 4.99 -2.19 -27.18
C CYS A 451 5.26 -3.33 -26.20
N GLY A 452 6.52 -3.75 -26.08
CA GLY A 452 6.93 -4.65 -25.01
C GLY A 452 8.42 -4.92 -24.99
N ILE A 453 8.92 -5.30 -23.81
CA ILE A 453 10.33 -5.59 -23.57
C ILE A 453 10.46 -6.90 -22.79
N ALA A 454 11.44 -7.71 -23.14
CA ALA A 454 11.83 -8.87 -22.36
C ALA A 454 13.36 -8.89 -22.15
N MET A 455 13.79 -9.02 -20.89
CA MET A 455 15.20 -8.92 -20.49
C MET A 455 15.64 -10.15 -19.70
N ILE A 456 16.84 -10.64 -19.98
CA ILE A 456 17.53 -11.56 -19.06
C ILE A 456 18.27 -10.71 -18.03
N CYS A 457 17.90 -10.87 -16.77
CA CYS A 457 18.42 -10.09 -15.65
C CYS A 457 19.44 -10.94 -14.91
N GLU A 458 20.70 -10.80 -15.32
CA GLU A 458 21.85 -11.45 -14.69
C GLU A 458 22.26 -10.72 -13.43
N SER A 459 22.66 -11.47 -12.40
CA SER A 459 23.29 -10.88 -11.22
C SER A 459 24.72 -10.45 -11.51
N ILE A 460 25.08 -9.27 -11.01
CA ILE A 460 26.46 -8.76 -11.11
C ILE A 460 27.32 -9.51 -10.08
N PRO A 461 28.44 -10.12 -10.47
CA PRO A 461 29.40 -10.68 -9.52
C PRO A 461 29.92 -9.55 -8.65
N ALA A 462 29.40 -9.43 -7.43
CA ALA A 462 29.80 -8.36 -6.53
C ALA A 462 31.26 -8.57 -6.12
N GLU A 463 32.12 -7.58 -6.38
CA GLU A 463 33.44 -7.51 -5.74
C GLU A 463 33.26 -7.71 -4.23
N HIS A 464 34.03 -8.62 -3.64
CA HIS A 464 33.84 -9.11 -2.27
C HIS A 464 34.21 -8.08 -1.18
N SER A 465 33.95 -6.79 -1.36
CA SER A 465 34.13 -5.81 -0.30
C SER A 465 32.95 -5.87 0.67
N ILE A 466 33.15 -6.50 1.82
CA ILE A 466 32.25 -6.42 2.97
C ILE A 466 32.29 -4.97 3.49
N VAL A 467 31.14 -4.31 3.53
CA VAL A 467 31.01 -3.01 4.21
C VAL A 467 31.09 -3.28 5.71
N LYS A 468 32.21 -2.88 6.33
CA LYS A 468 32.44 -2.98 7.77
C LYS A 468 31.97 -1.69 8.44
N LEU A 469 31.14 -1.82 9.48
CA LEU A 469 30.64 -0.67 10.25
C LEU A 469 31.77 0.17 10.89
N ASP A 470 32.94 -0.44 11.12
CA ASP A 470 34.10 0.19 11.77
C ASP A 470 34.96 1.06 10.85
N GLN A 471 34.68 1.11 9.54
CA GLN A 471 35.32 2.09 8.66
C GLN A 471 34.58 3.42 8.80
N PRO A 472 35.30 4.55 8.88
CA PRO A 472 34.63 5.84 8.79
C PRO A 472 33.82 5.85 7.50
N LEU A 473 32.51 6.07 7.62
CA LEU A 473 31.63 6.29 6.48
C LEU A 473 32.07 7.65 5.91
N ASP A 474 33.15 7.68 5.13
CA ASP A 474 33.47 8.83 4.29
C ASP A 474 32.20 9.04 3.46
N ASN A 475 31.52 10.18 3.66
CA ASN A 475 30.26 10.65 3.03
C ASN A 475 30.06 10.24 1.55
N THR A 476 29.90 8.97 1.24
CA THR A 476 29.88 8.44 -0.13
C THR A 476 28.61 7.65 -0.32
N VAL A 477 27.49 8.36 -0.31
CA VAL A 477 26.31 7.99 -1.10
C VAL A 477 26.80 7.79 -2.55
N TRP A 478 26.23 6.84 -3.28
CA TRP A 478 26.63 6.49 -4.65
C TRP A 478 27.92 5.67 -4.75
N LEU A 479 27.93 4.49 -4.12
CA LEU A 479 29.05 3.53 -4.21
C LEU A 479 29.11 2.74 -5.53
N GLY A 480 28.06 2.79 -6.37
CA GLY A 480 27.98 1.98 -7.59
C GLY A 480 27.71 0.48 -7.34
N HIS A 481 27.33 0.13 -6.12
CA HIS A 481 26.96 -1.23 -5.70
C HIS A 481 25.53 -1.25 -5.16
N PRO A 482 24.87 -2.42 -5.12
CA PRO A 482 23.57 -2.56 -4.46
C PRO A 482 23.66 -2.14 -2.98
N PRO A 483 22.62 -1.49 -2.42
CA PRO A 483 22.67 -0.98 -1.06
C PRO A 483 22.79 -2.13 -0.04
N PRO A 484 23.64 -1.98 0.99
CA PRO A 484 23.74 -2.98 2.04
C PRO A 484 22.52 -2.94 2.97
N LEU A 485 22.22 -4.07 3.59
CA LEU A 485 21.15 -4.24 4.58
C LEU A 485 21.69 -4.04 5.99
N LEU A 486 21.13 -3.07 6.70
CA LEU A 486 21.32 -2.94 8.14
C LEU A 486 20.22 -3.73 8.85
N ARG A 487 20.59 -4.82 9.52
CA ARG A 487 19.64 -5.58 10.31
C ARG A 487 19.23 -4.80 11.56
N LEU A 488 17.94 -4.55 11.69
CA LEU A 488 17.38 -3.79 12.82
C LEU A 488 16.87 -4.70 13.92
N ALA A 489 16.18 -5.78 13.55
CA ALA A 489 15.61 -6.72 14.51
C ALA A 489 15.31 -8.09 13.89
N ILE A 490 15.25 -9.09 14.76
CA ILE A 490 14.54 -10.36 14.49
C ILE A 490 13.44 -10.47 15.53
N VAL A 491 12.22 -10.66 15.07
CA VAL A 491 11.02 -10.75 15.89
C VAL A 491 10.49 -12.17 15.80
N ASP A 492 10.45 -12.89 16.92
CA ASP A 492 9.82 -14.21 16.99
C ASP A 492 8.32 -14.03 17.34
N LEU A 493 7.44 -14.54 16.48
CA LEU A 493 5.99 -14.52 16.70
C LEU A 493 5.54 -15.60 17.70
N ALA A 494 6.47 -16.41 18.22
CA ALA A 494 6.22 -17.51 19.16
C ALA A 494 5.17 -18.52 18.64
N LEU A 495 5.15 -18.75 17.31
CA LEU A 495 4.23 -19.69 16.69
C LEU A 495 4.56 -21.13 17.12
N PRO A 496 3.54 -22.00 17.28
CA PRO A 496 3.78 -23.41 17.58
C PRO A 496 4.68 -24.04 16.52
N ARG A 497 5.74 -24.71 16.94
CA ARG A 497 6.64 -25.49 16.06
C ARG A 497 5.89 -26.73 15.54
N LYS A 498 4.97 -26.57 14.59
CA LYS A 498 4.34 -27.70 13.93
C LYS A 498 5.35 -28.38 13.00
N THR A 499 5.41 -29.70 13.10
CA THR A 499 6.16 -30.59 12.20
C THR A 499 5.49 -30.56 10.82
N GLU A 500 6.26 -30.21 9.78
CA GLU A 500 6.00 -30.47 8.35
C GLU A 500 4.92 -29.66 7.59
N GLY A 501 4.18 -28.74 8.24
CA GLY A 501 3.28 -27.80 7.55
C GLY A 501 3.97 -26.48 7.19
N SER A 502 3.72 -25.92 5.99
CA SER A 502 4.22 -24.57 5.65
C SER A 502 3.51 -23.52 6.51
N SER A 503 4.17 -23.01 7.55
CA SER A 503 3.70 -21.82 8.27
C SER A 503 3.55 -20.67 7.26
N LEU A 504 2.32 -20.30 6.92
CA LEU A 504 2.02 -19.23 5.99
C LEU A 504 1.83 -17.95 6.79
N ILE A 505 2.75 -17.01 6.60
CA ILE A 505 2.72 -15.68 7.20
C ILE A 505 2.51 -14.70 6.06
N THR A 506 1.52 -13.82 6.20
CA THR A 506 1.30 -12.69 5.28
C THR A 506 1.38 -11.40 6.08
N MET A 507 1.97 -10.35 5.52
CA MET A 507 2.19 -9.09 6.24
C MET A 507 1.48 -7.92 5.57
N PHE A 508 1.04 -6.96 6.38
CA PHE A 508 0.39 -5.73 5.94
C PHE A 508 0.91 -4.54 6.74
N ALA A 509 1.13 -3.40 6.08
CA ALA A 509 1.44 -2.15 6.77
C ALA A 509 0.16 -1.49 7.30
N ASP A 510 0.24 -0.78 8.42
CA ASP A 510 -0.82 0.10 8.88
C ASP A 510 -0.89 1.36 7.99
N PRO A 511 -2.07 1.75 7.50
CA PRO A 511 -2.22 2.86 6.55
C PRO A 511 -1.89 4.25 7.13
N LEU A 512 -1.90 4.43 8.46
CA LEU A 512 -1.61 5.71 9.12
C LEU A 512 -0.35 5.68 9.97
N MET A 513 0.03 4.50 10.46
CA MET A 513 1.17 4.32 11.36
C MET A 513 2.21 3.42 10.69
N PRO A 514 3.07 3.95 9.80
CA PRO A 514 3.98 3.13 8.99
C PRO A 514 4.98 2.32 9.83
N GLU A 515 5.20 2.65 11.11
CA GLU A 515 6.00 1.84 12.04
C GLU A 515 5.28 0.56 12.50
N ARG A 516 3.98 0.40 12.20
CA ARG A 516 3.19 -0.79 12.54
C ARG A 516 3.01 -1.71 11.35
N ILE A 517 3.30 -2.98 11.59
CA ILE A 517 3.08 -4.07 10.65
C ILE A 517 2.15 -5.09 11.31
N TYR A 518 1.18 -5.57 10.55
CA TYR A 518 0.34 -6.71 10.93
C TYR A 518 0.89 -7.99 10.32
N SER A 519 0.98 -9.05 11.12
CA SER A 519 1.34 -10.39 10.69
C SER A 519 0.12 -11.30 10.80
N LEU A 520 -0.31 -11.85 9.67
CA LEU A 520 -1.41 -12.79 9.54
C LEU A 520 -0.85 -14.21 9.44
N HIS A 521 -1.26 -15.11 10.33
CA HIS A 521 -0.78 -16.50 10.38
C HIS A 521 -1.91 -17.46 10.80
N GLU A 522 -1.65 -18.77 10.82
CA GLU A 522 -2.68 -19.78 11.17
C GLU A 522 -3.33 -19.56 12.54
N GLY A 523 -2.57 -19.01 13.48
CA GLY A 523 -3.00 -18.80 14.87
C GLY A 523 -3.75 -17.50 15.12
N GLY A 524 -3.79 -16.58 14.15
CA GLY A 524 -4.37 -15.27 14.38
C GLY A 524 -3.69 -14.12 13.63
N VAL A 525 -3.78 -12.93 14.25
CA VAL A 525 -3.18 -11.68 13.79
C VAL A 525 -2.34 -11.10 14.92
N ASP A 526 -1.08 -10.81 14.64
CA ASP A 526 -0.17 -10.07 15.53
C ASP A 526 0.11 -8.67 14.98
N SER A 527 0.21 -7.68 15.86
CA SER A 527 0.66 -6.32 15.56
C SER A 527 2.09 -6.12 16.05
N ILE A 528 3.00 -5.79 15.14
CA ILE A 528 4.40 -5.49 15.39
C ILE A 528 4.61 -3.98 15.26
N VAL A 529 5.19 -3.34 16.27
CA VAL A 529 5.50 -1.90 16.25
C VAL A 529 7.01 -1.68 16.35
N LEU A 530 7.57 -0.95 15.39
CA LEU A 530 8.99 -0.67 15.26
C LEU A 530 9.36 0.62 16.00
N HIS A 531 9.71 0.51 17.28
CA HIS A 531 9.90 1.68 18.15
C HIS A 531 11.13 2.54 17.81
N PHE A 532 12.04 2.00 17.01
CA PHE A 532 13.26 2.66 16.59
C PHE A 532 13.10 3.45 15.27
N LEU A 533 11.89 3.57 14.71
CA LEU A 533 11.65 4.36 13.51
C LEU A 533 10.77 5.59 13.78
N PRO A 534 10.87 6.64 12.95
CA PRO A 534 11.89 6.84 11.90
C PRO A 534 13.25 7.24 12.48
N PHE A 535 14.36 6.87 11.83
CA PHE A 535 15.71 7.23 12.24
C PHE A 535 15.91 8.74 12.27
N THR A 536 15.26 9.46 11.35
CA THR A 536 15.31 10.93 11.26
C THR A 536 14.80 11.63 12.51
N SER A 537 14.03 10.96 13.37
CA SER A 537 13.52 11.53 14.62
C SER A 537 14.47 11.37 15.83
N GLN A 538 15.51 10.55 15.73
CA GLN A 538 16.41 10.20 16.85
C GLN A 538 17.59 11.18 17.04
N ILE A 539 17.31 12.49 16.98
CA ILE A 539 18.34 13.55 16.84
C ILE A 539 19.19 13.79 18.12
N ASN A 540 18.90 13.14 19.25
CA ASN A 540 19.74 13.29 20.44
C ASN A 540 20.65 12.08 20.61
N GLY A 541 21.95 12.26 20.37
CA GLY A 541 23.04 11.32 20.68
C GLY A 541 23.23 11.04 22.19
N LYS A 542 22.14 11.04 22.96
CA LYS A 542 22.06 10.30 24.21
C LYS A 542 21.60 8.90 23.82
N ASP A 543 22.34 7.90 24.27
CA ASP A 543 21.92 6.48 24.33
C ASP A 543 20.59 6.36 25.13
N GLU A 544 19.48 6.88 24.60
CA GLU A 544 18.17 6.42 25.02
C GLU A 544 18.05 5.01 24.46
N ASN A 545 18.04 4.02 25.36
CA ASN A 545 17.92 2.60 25.03
C ASN A 545 17.00 2.41 23.81
N ILE A 546 17.58 2.03 22.67
CA ILE A 546 16.84 1.71 21.44
C ILE A 546 15.77 0.71 21.84
N LYS A 547 14.51 1.13 21.80
CA LYS A 547 13.39 0.29 22.20
C LYS A 547 13.25 -0.83 21.18
N THR A 548 13.33 -2.08 21.65
CA THR A 548 13.09 -3.24 20.79
C THR A 548 11.67 -3.21 20.24
N PRO A 549 11.41 -3.82 19.06
CA PRO A 549 10.05 -3.97 18.57
C PRO A 549 9.14 -4.61 19.61
N SER A 550 7.89 -4.20 19.63
CA SER A 550 6.87 -4.86 20.44
C SER A 550 5.95 -5.68 19.55
N VAL A 551 5.55 -6.86 20.04
CA VAL A 551 4.59 -7.75 19.40
C VAL A 551 3.37 -7.86 20.29
N HIS A 552 2.19 -7.60 19.72
CA HIS A 552 0.93 -7.67 20.43
C HIS A 552 -0.05 -8.54 19.64
N PRO A 553 -0.50 -9.66 20.20
CA PRO A 553 -1.58 -10.43 19.60
C PRO A 553 -2.86 -9.60 19.53
N VAL A 554 -3.36 -9.37 18.32
CA VAL A 554 -4.60 -8.61 18.04
C VAL A 554 -5.79 -9.54 18.05
N LEU A 555 -5.66 -10.72 17.46
CA LEU A 555 -6.68 -11.75 17.40
C LEU A 555 -6.03 -13.12 17.51
N SER A 556 -6.60 -14.03 18.31
CA SER A 556 -6.20 -15.44 18.37
C SER A 556 -7.38 -16.31 17.94
N THR A 557 -7.14 -17.22 16.98
CA THR A 557 -8.14 -18.20 16.53
C THR A 557 -7.99 -19.56 17.24
N CYS A 558 -6.93 -19.71 18.05
CA CYS A 558 -6.72 -20.87 18.90
C CYS A 558 -7.63 -20.78 20.13
N LEU A 559 -8.75 -21.49 20.11
CA LEU A 559 -9.54 -21.76 21.32
C LEU A 559 -8.68 -22.63 22.26
N GLY A 560 -8.60 -22.25 23.54
CA GLY A 560 -7.71 -22.87 24.53
C GLY A 560 -7.83 -24.39 24.67
N GLU A 561 -6.91 -24.98 25.46
CA GLU A 561 -6.68 -26.44 25.63
C GLU A 561 -7.91 -27.30 26.00
N THR A 562 -9.08 -26.70 26.27
CA THR A 562 -10.30 -27.38 26.70
C THR A 562 -11.30 -27.70 25.58
N SER A 563 -11.06 -27.29 24.34
CA SER A 563 -11.96 -27.57 23.21
C SER A 563 -11.25 -28.32 22.08
N SER A 564 -11.79 -29.48 21.71
CA SER A 564 -11.34 -30.35 20.61
C SER A 564 -11.59 -29.78 19.20
N SER A 565 -11.91 -28.49 19.08
CA SER A 565 -12.12 -27.80 17.81
C SER A 565 -10.79 -27.27 17.27
N SER A 566 -10.43 -27.65 16.04
CA SER A 566 -9.32 -27.03 15.32
C SER A 566 -9.56 -25.52 15.17
N PRO A 567 -8.51 -24.67 15.22
CA PRO A 567 -8.66 -23.23 14.99
C PRO A 567 -9.31 -22.97 13.63
N SER A 568 -10.21 -21.98 13.56
CA SER A 568 -10.76 -21.51 12.28
C SER A 568 -9.70 -20.66 11.58
N PRO A 569 -9.14 -21.09 10.43
CA PRO A 569 -8.17 -20.28 9.70
C PRO A 569 -8.81 -18.97 9.23
N LEU A 570 -7.99 -17.94 9.09
CA LEU A 570 -8.42 -16.64 8.59
C LEU A 570 -8.60 -16.69 7.07
N SER A 571 -9.67 -16.05 6.59
CA SER A 571 -10.04 -16.01 5.17
C SER A 571 -9.96 -14.61 4.56
N GLY A 572 -9.91 -13.56 5.38
CA GLY A 572 -9.74 -12.18 4.93
C GLY A 572 -9.17 -11.27 6.01
N PHE A 573 -8.36 -10.30 5.58
CA PHE A 573 -7.81 -9.25 6.41
C PHE A 573 -7.76 -7.93 5.63
N ALA A 574 -8.18 -6.84 6.26
CA ALA A 574 -8.00 -5.49 5.75
C ALA A 574 -7.63 -4.53 6.89
N SER A 575 -6.57 -3.75 6.70
CA SER A 575 -6.25 -2.58 7.51
C SER A 575 -6.87 -1.34 6.87
N LEU A 576 -7.66 -0.61 7.64
CA LEU A 576 -8.41 0.57 7.19
C LEU A 576 -7.91 1.81 7.93
N SER A 577 -8.10 2.98 7.33
CA SER A 577 -7.99 4.26 8.00
C SER A 577 -9.29 5.04 7.88
N ASP A 578 -9.66 5.77 8.92
CA ASP A 578 -10.78 6.70 8.85
C ASP A 578 -10.33 8.15 8.66
N SER A 579 -11.30 9.02 8.39
CA SER A 579 -11.09 10.46 8.20
C SER A 579 -10.68 11.20 9.48
N PHE A 580 -10.80 10.57 10.65
CA PHE A 580 -10.43 11.12 11.95
C PHE A 580 -8.99 10.74 12.36
N GLY A 581 -8.30 9.95 11.55
CA GLY A 581 -6.93 9.54 11.81
C GLY A 581 -6.82 8.32 12.72
N TYR A 582 -7.86 7.48 12.79
CA TYR A 582 -7.79 6.17 13.44
C TYR A 582 -7.54 5.06 12.42
N SER A 583 -6.73 4.09 12.86
CA SER A 583 -6.52 2.85 12.13
C SER A 583 -7.47 1.79 12.65
N TRP A 584 -7.97 0.94 11.76
CA TRP A 584 -8.88 -0.15 12.08
C TRP A 584 -8.40 -1.43 11.40
N VAL A 585 -8.73 -2.58 11.96
CA VAL A 585 -8.56 -3.87 11.29
C VAL A 585 -9.90 -4.57 11.17
N VAL A 586 -10.15 -5.14 9.99
CA VAL A 586 -11.26 -6.05 9.72
C VAL A 586 -10.69 -7.42 9.42
N VAL A 587 -11.15 -8.42 10.14
CA VAL A 587 -10.72 -9.80 10.01
C VAL A 587 -11.95 -10.68 9.76
N VAL A 588 -11.88 -11.55 8.77
CA VAL A 588 -12.93 -12.53 8.47
C VAL A 588 -12.35 -13.93 8.62
N THR A 589 -13.00 -14.77 9.43
CA THR A 589 -12.60 -16.17 9.62
C THR A 589 -13.12 -17.03 8.47
N SER A 590 -12.65 -18.28 8.37
CA SER A 590 -13.18 -19.27 7.42
C SER A 590 -14.63 -19.68 7.71
N THR A 591 -15.12 -19.45 8.94
CA THR A 591 -16.54 -19.60 9.32
C THR A 591 -17.38 -18.35 9.02
N GLN A 592 -16.81 -17.38 8.27
CA GLN A 592 -17.43 -16.10 7.90
C GLN A 592 -17.72 -15.16 9.07
N GLU A 593 -17.15 -15.41 10.26
CA GLU A 593 -17.26 -14.46 11.36
C GLU A 593 -16.41 -13.22 11.05
N CYS A 594 -17.01 -12.03 11.19
CA CYS A 594 -16.33 -10.75 10.97
C CYS A 594 -16.00 -10.08 12.30
N VAL A 595 -14.73 -9.76 12.49
CA VAL A 595 -14.20 -9.02 13.64
C VAL A 595 -13.70 -7.66 13.16
N VAL A 596 -14.10 -6.59 13.84
CA VAL A 596 -13.60 -5.23 13.58
C VAL A 596 -13.02 -4.68 14.87
N LEU A 597 -11.78 -4.18 14.81
CA LEU A 597 -11.06 -3.63 15.97
C LEU A 597 -10.46 -2.28 15.63
N GLU A 598 -10.64 -1.31 16.52
CA GLU A 598 -9.93 -0.03 16.49
C GLU A 598 -8.48 -0.25 16.98
N MET A 599 -7.53 0.31 16.25
CA MET A 599 -6.11 0.18 16.53
C MET A 599 -5.58 1.50 17.09
N LYS A 600 -5.35 1.53 18.41
CA LYS A 600 -4.91 2.72 19.13
C LYS A 600 -3.60 3.29 18.57
N THR A 601 -3.50 4.61 18.43
CA THR A 601 -2.25 5.30 18.03
C THR A 601 -1.22 5.35 19.17
N TRP A 602 0.03 5.69 18.83
CA TRP A 602 1.18 5.78 19.76
C TRP A 602 0.89 6.46 21.11
N ASN A 603 0.06 7.51 21.11
CA ASN A 603 -0.24 8.32 22.30
C ASN A 603 -1.03 7.58 23.39
N LEU A 604 -1.64 6.43 23.10
CA LEU A 604 -2.39 5.62 24.08
C LEU A 604 -1.58 4.43 24.64
N LEU A 605 -0.35 4.21 24.16
CA LEU A 605 0.51 3.08 24.52
C LEU A 605 1.72 3.47 25.39
N LEU A 606 1.93 4.75 25.67
CA LEU A 606 2.86 5.16 26.71
C LEU A 606 2.25 4.81 28.08
N PRO A 607 2.90 3.99 28.92
CA PRO A 607 2.43 3.78 30.29
C PRO A 607 2.44 5.14 30.99
N ILE A 608 1.29 5.62 31.42
CA ILE A 608 1.24 6.66 32.45
C ILE A 608 1.87 6.00 33.68
N GLN A 609 3.11 6.37 34.00
CA GLN A 609 3.70 6.05 35.29
C GLN A 609 2.89 6.77 36.37
N ILE A 610 1.83 6.11 36.84
CA ILE A 610 1.17 6.47 38.08
C ILE A 610 1.99 5.79 39.17
N ASP A 611 3.09 6.43 39.56
CA ASP A 611 3.78 6.04 40.77
C ASP A 611 2.90 6.49 41.95
N LYS A 612 2.18 5.53 42.54
CA LYS A 612 1.42 5.74 43.76
C LYS A 612 2.40 5.69 44.93
N GLU A 613 2.38 6.77 45.70
CA GLU A 613 2.86 6.94 47.09
C GLU A 613 4.28 7.48 47.31
N LYS A 614 4.38 8.82 47.41
CA LYS A 614 4.62 9.51 48.71
C LYS A 614 4.43 11.04 48.55
N PRO A 615 3.76 11.72 49.50
CA PRO A 615 3.64 13.17 49.48
C PRO A 615 4.89 13.79 50.12
N ILE A 616 5.70 14.52 49.37
CA ILE A 616 6.77 15.37 49.93
C ILE A 616 6.78 16.73 49.21
N ASP A 617 6.60 17.76 50.05
CA ASP A 617 6.71 19.20 49.92
C ASP A 617 6.90 19.88 48.55
N MET A 618 5.95 20.77 48.27
CA MET A 618 6.14 21.93 47.41
C MET A 618 7.08 22.91 48.11
N GLU A 619 8.34 22.99 47.71
CA GLU A 619 9.08 24.26 47.58
C GLU A 619 10.41 24.10 46.82
N GLN A 620 10.50 24.85 45.73
CA GLN A 620 11.73 25.32 45.06
C GLN A 620 12.71 24.27 44.51
N GLN A 621 12.60 23.98 43.20
CA GLN A 621 13.80 23.83 42.39
C GLN A 621 13.66 24.42 40.98
N LYS A 622 14.42 25.50 40.81
CA LYS A 622 14.79 26.28 39.63
C LYS A 622 14.68 25.55 38.28
N GLU A 623 13.91 26.20 37.41
CA GLU A 623 14.22 26.53 36.01
C GLU A 623 15.61 26.05 35.55
N LYS A 624 15.62 25.05 34.67
CA LYS A 624 16.82 24.68 33.90
C LYS A 624 16.41 24.32 32.48
N ASP A 625 16.45 25.37 31.65
CA ASP A 625 16.71 25.39 30.20
C ASP A 625 16.36 24.14 29.39
N THR A 626 15.13 24.12 28.88
CA THR A 626 14.84 23.54 27.56
C THR A 626 15.33 24.53 26.50
N PRO A 627 16.16 24.13 25.51
CA PRO A 627 16.39 24.98 24.35
C PRO A 627 15.10 24.96 23.52
N ASP A 628 14.40 26.08 23.51
CA ASP A 628 13.24 26.34 22.66
C ASP A 628 13.67 26.24 21.18
N ILE A 629 13.53 25.06 20.57
CA ILE A 629 13.76 24.82 19.12
C ILE A 629 12.67 25.50 18.26
N ILE A 630 11.62 26.03 18.89
CA ILE A 630 10.55 26.77 18.23
C ILE A 630 10.46 28.15 18.87
N SER A 631 10.51 29.21 18.06
CA SER A 631 10.44 30.59 18.58
C SER A 631 9.18 30.77 19.45
N LYS A 632 9.28 31.48 20.57
CA LYS A 632 8.11 31.80 21.42
C LYS A 632 6.99 32.53 20.65
N GLU A 633 7.32 33.14 19.51
CA GLU A 633 6.34 33.74 18.59
C GLU A 633 5.56 32.70 17.76
N LEU A 634 6.15 31.55 17.42
CA LEU A 634 5.47 30.42 16.76
C LEU A 634 4.51 29.66 17.69
N LEU A 635 4.84 29.59 18.99
CA LEU A 635 3.98 28.93 19.99
C LEU A 635 2.77 29.77 20.42
N SER A 636 2.86 31.10 20.24
CA SER A 636 1.78 32.03 20.60
C SER A 636 0.68 32.17 19.56
N GLY A 637 0.86 31.63 18.35
CA GLY A 637 -0.09 31.75 17.23
C GLY A 637 -0.18 33.19 16.68
N PRO A 638 -0.96 33.41 15.61
CA PRO A 638 -1.20 34.76 15.10
C PRO A 638 -1.89 35.62 16.18
N LYS A 639 -1.33 36.82 16.42
CA LYS A 639 -1.73 37.72 17.53
C LYS A 639 -3.19 38.24 17.42
N SER A 640 -3.81 38.12 16.24
CA SER A 640 -5.21 38.47 15.99
C SER A 640 -6.03 37.24 15.60
N VAL A 641 -6.78 36.70 16.57
CA VAL A 641 -7.87 35.75 16.29
C VAL A 641 -9.00 36.53 15.64
N LEU A 642 -9.12 36.45 14.31
CA LEU A 642 -10.28 36.94 13.59
C LEU A 642 -11.42 35.95 13.78
N ALA A 643 -12.05 35.98 14.97
CA ALA A 643 -13.40 35.48 15.06
C ALA A 643 -14.26 36.45 14.23
N PRO A 644 -15.00 35.98 13.22
CA PRO A 644 -16.07 36.76 12.63
C PRO A 644 -16.96 37.25 13.78
N GLN A 645 -16.92 38.55 14.10
CA GLN A 645 -18.06 39.20 14.75
C GLN A 645 -19.14 39.29 13.68
N ALA A 646 -19.62 38.14 13.22
CA ALA A 646 -20.76 38.07 12.33
C ALA A 646 -21.91 38.65 13.12
N SER A 647 -22.35 39.84 12.72
CA SER A 647 -23.63 40.35 13.18
C SER A 647 -24.68 39.25 12.93
N PRO A 648 -25.68 39.07 13.81
CA PRO A 648 -26.61 37.93 13.74
C PRO A 648 -27.25 37.72 12.35
N ASN A 649 -27.32 38.78 11.54
CA ASN A 649 -27.90 38.81 10.20
C ASN A 649 -27.04 38.14 9.12
N LEU A 650 -25.74 37.88 9.36
CA LEU A 650 -24.84 37.26 8.37
C LEU A 650 -24.92 35.73 8.34
N ARG A 651 -25.43 35.08 9.40
CA ARG A 651 -25.56 33.61 9.47
C ARG A 651 -26.71 33.06 8.63
N SER A 652 -27.63 33.91 8.18
CA SER A 652 -28.79 33.54 7.36
C SER A 652 -28.63 33.90 5.88
N ILE A 653 -27.47 34.41 5.47
CA ILE A 653 -27.21 34.82 4.08
C ILE A 653 -26.64 33.62 3.33
N SER A 654 -27.30 33.24 2.23
CA SER A 654 -26.86 32.12 1.39
C SER A 654 -25.54 32.47 0.67
N ALA A 655 -24.62 31.51 0.60
CA ALA A 655 -23.27 31.69 0.04
C ALA A 655 -23.26 32.02 -1.47
N ASP A 656 -24.37 31.75 -2.16
CA ASP A 656 -24.59 32.07 -3.57
C ASP A 656 -25.14 33.49 -3.81
N SER A 657 -25.56 34.21 -2.77
CA SER A 657 -25.94 35.63 -2.86
C SER A 657 -24.71 36.52 -3.09
N ILE A 658 -24.92 37.71 -3.67
CA ILE A 658 -23.84 38.66 -3.95
C ILE A 658 -23.17 39.11 -2.64
N GLU A 659 -23.98 39.35 -1.61
CA GLU A 659 -23.56 39.74 -0.27
C GLU A 659 -22.80 38.61 0.43
N GLY A 660 -23.27 37.36 0.28
CA GLY A 660 -22.61 36.16 0.81
C GLY A 660 -21.24 35.94 0.18
N ARG A 661 -21.14 36.03 -1.15
CA ARG A 661 -19.86 35.91 -1.87
C ARG A 661 -18.86 37.01 -1.51
N SER A 662 -19.33 38.25 -1.37
CA SER A 662 -18.48 39.37 -0.96
C SER A 662 -17.96 39.20 0.47
N ALA A 663 -18.79 38.72 1.38
CA ALA A 663 -18.37 38.43 2.76
C ALA A 663 -17.35 37.29 2.80
N LEU A 664 -17.59 36.21 2.05
CA LEU A 664 -16.68 35.06 1.95
C LEU A 664 -15.31 35.47 1.38
N HIS A 665 -15.32 36.32 0.36
CA HIS A 665 -14.09 36.84 -0.24
C HIS A 665 -13.28 37.70 0.75
N GLN A 666 -13.94 38.54 1.55
CA GLN A 666 -13.27 39.28 2.63
C GLN A 666 -12.70 38.35 3.71
N TYR A 667 -13.42 37.28 4.09
CA TYR A 667 -12.90 36.29 5.05
C TYR A 667 -11.68 35.55 4.52
N PHE A 668 -11.70 35.11 3.26
CA PHE A 668 -10.56 34.45 2.64
C PHE A 668 -9.32 35.34 2.59
N LYS A 669 -9.49 36.62 2.23
CA LYS A 669 -8.39 37.59 2.22
C LYS A 669 -7.78 37.77 3.62
N LEU A 670 -8.62 37.98 4.63
CA LEU A 670 -8.20 38.14 6.02
C LEU A 670 -7.57 36.87 6.61
N PHE A 671 -8.04 35.69 6.23
CA PHE A 671 -7.44 34.42 6.62
C PHE A 671 -6.04 34.26 6.00
N HIS A 672 -5.91 34.54 4.71
CA HIS A 672 -4.64 34.45 4.01
C HIS A 672 -3.58 35.39 4.61
N GLU A 673 -3.93 36.67 4.81
CA GLU A 673 -3.02 37.67 5.38
C GLU A 673 -2.56 37.35 6.82
N ASN A 674 -3.37 36.65 7.63
CA ASN A 674 -3.06 36.43 9.05
C ASN A 674 -2.53 35.04 9.38
N TYR A 675 -2.91 34.01 8.62
CA TYR A 675 -2.58 32.62 8.93
C TYR A 675 -1.63 32.00 7.91
N VAL A 676 -1.75 32.33 6.62
CA VAL A 676 -0.85 31.78 5.59
C VAL A 676 0.50 32.49 5.64
N GLU A 677 0.55 33.82 5.79
CA GLU A 677 1.82 34.53 6.03
C GLU A 677 2.51 34.14 7.35
N TYR A 678 1.74 33.70 8.36
CA TYR A 678 2.30 33.18 9.61
C TYR A 678 2.88 31.78 9.46
N ALA A 679 2.23 30.90 8.67
CA ALA A 679 2.73 29.55 8.39
C ALA A 679 4.00 29.55 7.50
N HIS A 680 4.24 30.63 6.76
CA HIS A 680 5.48 30.83 6.00
C HIS A 680 6.66 31.39 6.82
N LYS A 681 6.44 31.86 8.05
CA LYS A 681 7.48 32.27 9.01
C LYS A 681 7.89 31.09 9.89
#